data_AF-A0A9W4UF98-F1
#
_entry.id   AF-A0A9W4UF98-F1
#
_cell.length_a   1.000
_cell.length_b   1.000
_cell.length_c   1.000
_cell.angle_alpha   90.00
_cell.angle_beta   90.00
_cell.angle_gamma   90.00
#
_symmetry.space_group_name_H-M   'P 1'
#
loop_
_entity.id
_entity.type
_entity.pdbx_description
1 polymer ?
#
loop_
_entity_poly.entity_id
_entity_poly.type
_entity_poly.pdbx_seq_one_letter_code
_entity_poly.pdbx_strand_id
1 'polypeptide(L)'
;MAVTPWQFKFFDVSEVKLPPDESAFLSETGNVTSVVSGSESIFFGTADGFVRILSPAFKVVRSFQAHDAGSITHMKQVQGTSLLVTVAEDLSSEPVLKVWALDKLEKKTGIPRCQSTLTIHNGRKQFPISAFAALDDLSQLAVGFANGAVTVVRGDLIHDRGARQRTVFESEEPITGIEFREGSITTLYIATTGRILTLVISGRGQGQPAKSLDEYGCGVGCMAVDKATRDVVVGRTDAIYYYGQHGRGPPYTYEGEKKVVTMFKDYVAIVAPPKSNVMPRTNPLRAFGMGASDVFNTSTFTLLNTELRFIAHQEQMSTEVKAIVSEWGDLFVLTTDGKIFRYHEKPFAQKLEILYQRNLHVLAINMAQKAGLDSSQQNVILRKYGDYLYQKQDYDTAMQQYLKAIDSTEPSQVIRKFLDTQRIHNLIEYLEELHDHHKATSDHTTLLLNCYAKLKDVAKLEEFIKSGDDLKFDLDTAILMCRQGGYFDQAAYLARKHGEHELVVDILIEDSKRYAEALAYMWRLEPETAFYNLLKYATVLLEQCPKDTTQFFIDYYTGNFRPKKDAIVIPNAPSPSGMGLGLGVASSAVQNLAALLPLPYMNTSAVATPPGGESKSTISQAQIVETNTDDPAPEYKIPKPRSAFSAFVDHAPEFIVFLEACIRSSNLREDDKVDLYTTLFEMYLHTASLQKSSSAREEWEAKAKSLIQSPNNKQPNPIDTSNVLLLSHLSNFRTGTILVREQQGLHSDIFRSYTSTNDVRGALNALHKYGPLDPSLYPAALAYFTSSPSILQEAGPENLSAILDKIDTDGLMAPLQVIQTLSANGVATMGMIKSYLGTTIARERDEISANRATIETLRQDTETKKDKLKDLQNKPVVFQSSRCKVCGESLDPPMLHFLCGHSFHRRCLTSSSSSSGSFGVGGGRDVEADESVECAVCSGQNQTVRAIRRAQVESAERHDLFREQLGRGKDGFAVVSEWFGRGVLGGDV
;
A
#
# COMPACT_ATOMS: atom_id res chain seq x y z
N MET A 1 17.07 4.65 -48.09
CA MET A 1 17.87 5.02 -46.89
C MET A 1 19.26 4.40 -47.03
N ALA A 2 20.33 5.16 -46.75
CA ALA A 2 21.71 4.73 -46.97
C ALA A 2 22.20 3.66 -45.97
N VAL A 3 22.90 2.65 -46.50
CA VAL A 3 23.70 1.72 -45.69
C VAL A 3 24.83 2.52 -45.03
N THR A 4 25.03 2.28 -43.73
CA THR A 4 26.13 2.92 -43.00
C THR A 4 27.48 2.38 -43.48
N PRO A 5 28.54 3.20 -43.53
CA PRO A 5 29.86 2.77 -44.04
C PRO A 5 30.61 1.80 -43.11
N TRP A 6 29.95 1.28 -42.06
CA TRP A 6 30.59 0.41 -41.09
C TRP A 6 30.71 -1.02 -41.62
N GLN A 7 31.95 -1.44 -41.86
CA GLN A 7 32.31 -2.80 -42.26
C GLN A 7 32.85 -3.59 -41.07
N PHE A 8 32.18 -4.68 -40.70
CA PHE A 8 32.57 -5.57 -39.61
C PHE A 8 33.18 -6.87 -40.13
N LYS A 9 33.79 -7.64 -39.22
CA LYS A 9 34.25 -9.01 -39.45
C LYS A 9 33.48 -9.97 -38.53
N PHE A 10 32.16 -10.03 -38.73
CA PHE A 10 31.27 -10.90 -37.95
C PHE A 10 31.26 -12.36 -38.41
N PHE A 11 31.96 -12.65 -39.51
CA PHE A 11 32.10 -13.99 -40.05
C PHE A 11 33.56 -14.41 -39.99
N ASP A 12 33.79 -15.65 -39.56
CA ASP A 12 35.06 -16.34 -39.70
C ASP A 12 35.06 -17.08 -41.04
N VAL A 13 36.09 -16.79 -41.84
CA VAL A 13 36.24 -17.34 -43.19
C VAL A 13 37.29 -18.44 -43.13
N SER A 14 36.92 -19.63 -43.61
CA SER A 14 37.82 -20.76 -43.73
C SER A 14 37.69 -21.41 -45.09
N GLU A 15 38.81 -21.69 -45.75
CA GLU A 15 38.84 -22.50 -46.96
C GLU A 15 38.65 -23.97 -46.59
N VAL A 16 37.66 -24.63 -47.19
CA VAL A 16 37.40 -26.05 -46.97
C VAL A 16 38.44 -26.87 -47.71
N LYS A 17 39.22 -27.66 -46.99
CA LYS A 17 40.19 -28.59 -47.59
C LYS A 17 39.45 -29.80 -48.16
N LEU A 18 39.32 -29.82 -49.48
CA LEU A 18 38.73 -30.93 -50.21
C LEU A 18 39.77 -32.04 -50.46
N PRO A 19 39.36 -33.33 -50.50
CA PRO A 19 40.15 -34.40 -51.08
C PRO A 19 40.68 -34.04 -52.48
N PRO A 20 41.88 -34.51 -52.86
CA PRO A 20 42.53 -34.12 -54.13
C PRO A 20 41.66 -34.45 -55.35
N ASP A 21 40.99 -35.61 -55.35
CA ASP A 21 40.07 -36.04 -56.42
C ASP A 21 38.85 -35.11 -56.58
N GLU A 22 38.34 -34.58 -55.47
CA GLU A 22 37.19 -33.67 -55.46
C GLU A 22 37.60 -32.25 -55.85
N SER A 23 38.79 -31.80 -55.42
CA SER A 23 39.34 -30.52 -55.84
C SER A 23 39.59 -30.46 -57.35
N ALA A 24 40.12 -31.54 -57.94
CA ALA A 24 40.34 -31.65 -59.38
C ALA A 24 38.99 -31.58 -60.14
N PHE A 25 38.01 -32.37 -59.70
CA PHE A 25 36.69 -32.40 -60.32
C PHE A 25 35.94 -31.05 -60.26
N LEU A 26 36.05 -30.32 -59.14
CA LEU A 26 35.41 -29.02 -58.96
C LEU A 26 36.17 -27.88 -59.66
N SER A 27 37.49 -28.03 -59.85
CA SER A 27 38.34 -27.06 -60.56
C SER A 27 38.21 -27.12 -62.08
N GLU A 28 37.72 -28.24 -62.62
CA GLU A 28 37.47 -28.39 -64.06
C GLU A 28 36.29 -27.50 -64.51
N THR A 29 36.61 -26.57 -65.40
CA THR A 29 35.67 -25.58 -65.93
C THR A 29 34.54 -26.26 -66.70
N GLY A 30 33.31 -26.13 -66.20
CA GLY A 30 32.10 -26.64 -66.85
C GLY A 30 31.51 -27.90 -66.23
N ASN A 31 32.24 -28.58 -65.33
CA ASN A 31 31.76 -29.83 -64.72
C ASN A 31 30.57 -29.65 -63.80
N VAL A 32 30.51 -28.54 -63.07
CA VAL A 32 29.37 -28.21 -62.19
C VAL A 32 28.47 -27.20 -62.90
N THR A 33 27.20 -27.51 -63.10
CA THR A 33 26.24 -26.63 -63.78
C THR A 33 25.24 -26.02 -62.81
N SER A 34 24.84 -26.75 -61.78
CA SER A 34 23.93 -26.27 -60.73
C SER A 34 24.35 -26.78 -59.34
N VAL A 35 24.09 -25.95 -58.32
CA VAL A 35 24.40 -26.25 -56.92
C VAL A 35 23.20 -25.92 -56.05
N VAL A 36 22.82 -26.85 -55.18
CA VAL A 36 21.68 -26.69 -54.27
C VAL A 36 22.01 -27.27 -52.90
N SER A 37 21.51 -26.65 -51.83
CA SER A 37 21.45 -27.26 -50.51
C SER A 37 20.05 -27.73 -50.15
N GLY A 38 20.01 -28.77 -49.32
CA GLY A 38 18.83 -29.14 -48.55
C GLY A 38 18.98 -30.47 -47.82
N SER A 39 18.13 -30.65 -46.82
CA SER A 39 18.08 -31.84 -45.95
C SER A 39 19.48 -32.32 -45.52
N GLU A 40 20.29 -31.40 -44.98
CA GLU A 40 21.64 -31.63 -44.45
C GLU A 40 22.70 -32.09 -45.47
N SER A 41 22.45 -31.94 -46.77
CA SER A 41 23.40 -32.30 -47.84
C SER A 41 23.52 -31.20 -48.90
N ILE A 42 24.66 -31.19 -49.61
CA ILE A 42 24.89 -30.30 -50.76
C ILE A 42 24.86 -31.14 -52.04
N PHE A 43 24.16 -30.65 -53.06
CA PHE A 43 23.93 -31.33 -54.32
C PHE A 43 24.64 -30.60 -55.44
N PHE A 44 25.44 -31.32 -56.21
CA PHE A 44 26.10 -30.83 -57.43
C PHE A 44 25.50 -31.51 -58.65
N GLY A 45 24.93 -30.72 -59.55
CA GLY A 45 24.53 -31.15 -60.88
C GLY A 45 25.68 -30.95 -61.86
N THR A 46 25.91 -31.94 -62.74
CA THR A 46 26.96 -31.90 -63.74
C THR A 46 26.44 -31.71 -65.16
N ALA A 47 27.34 -31.29 -66.06
CA ALA A 47 27.05 -31.19 -67.48
C ALA A 47 26.73 -32.56 -68.11
N ASP A 48 27.30 -33.64 -67.57
CA ASP A 48 27.08 -35.03 -68.03
C ASP A 48 25.78 -35.67 -67.51
N GLY A 49 24.90 -34.91 -66.87
CA GLY A 49 23.63 -35.44 -66.36
C GLY A 49 23.74 -36.19 -65.02
N PHE A 50 24.86 -36.08 -64.30
CA PHE A 50 25.05 -36.70 -62.99
C PHE A 50 24.69 -35.75 -61.85
N VAL A 51 24.15 -36.32 -60.78
CA VAL A 51 23.96 -35.64 -59.48
C VAL A 51 24.91 -36.26 -58.47
N ARG A 52 25.71 -35.42 -57.81
CA ARG A 52 26.57 -35.80 -56.69
C ARG A 52 26.06 -35.19 -55.39
N ILE A 53 25.99 -36.00 -54.34
CA ILE A 53 25.51 -35.62 -53.01
C ILE A 53 26.71 -35.61 -52.07
N LEU A 54 27.00 -34.47 -51.45
CA LEU A 54 28.05 -34.31 -50.45
C LEU A 54 27.50 -34.28 -49.03
N SER A 55 28.26 -34.90 -48.13
CA SER A 55 28.05 -34.86 -46.67
C SER A 55 28.61 -33.57 -46.04
N PRO A 56 28.33 -33.32 -44.73
CA PRO A 56 28.97 -32.26 -43.94
C PRO A 56 30.50 -32.27 -43.97
N ALA A 57 31.12 -33.45 -44.13
CA ALA A 57 32.56 -33.61 -44.26
C ALA A 57 33.06 -33.38 -45.70
N PHE A 58 32.21 -32.87 -46.58
CA PHE A 58 32.42 -32.70 -48.02
C PHE A 58 32.72 -33.99 -48.80
N LYS A 59 32.64 -35.17 -48.18
CA LYS A 59 32.78 -36.45 -48.88
C LYS A 59 31.55 -36.76 -49.73
N VAL A 60 31.77 -37.26 -50.95
CA VAL A 60 30.71 -37.80 -51.81
C VAL A 60 30.02 -38.98 -51.11
N VAL A 61 28.77 -38.78 -50.73
CA VAL A 61 27.90 -39.84 -50.17
C VAL A 61 27.39 -40.72 -51.30
N ARG A 62 26.95 -40.09 -52.40
CA ARG A 62 26.39 -40.78 -53.56
C ARG A 62 26.61 -39.97 -54.84
N SER A 63 26.82 -40.67 -55.95
CA SER A 63 26.75 -40.13 -57.30
C SER A 63 25.84 -41.02 -58.15
N PHE A 64 24.93 -40.44 -58.92
CA PHE A 64 24.05 -41.18 -59.81
C PHE A 64 23.73 -40.39 -61.07
N GLN A 65 23.45 -41.10 -62.16
CA GLN A 65 23.02 -40.51 -63.42
C GLN A 65 21.53 -40.18 -63.33
N ALA A 66 21.20 -38.89 -63.38
CA ALA A 66 19.81 -38.42 -63.36
C ALA A 66 19.23 -38.35 -64.78
N HIS A 67 20.04 -37.97 -65.77
CA HIS A 67 19.59 -37.86 -67.15
C HIS A 67 20.56 -38.57 -68.09
N ASP A 68 20.01 -39.25 -69.09
CA ASP A 68 20.78 -40.01 -70.08
C ASP A 68 21.41 -39.10 -71.15
N ALA A 69 20.79 -37.93 -71.37
CA ALA A 69 21.26 -36.87 -72.25
C ALA A 69 20.88 -35.49 -71.70
N GLY A 70 21.75 -34.50 -71.86
CA GLY A 70 21.53 -33.10 -71.46
C GLY A 70 22.17 -32.70 -70.13
N SER A 71 22.50 -31.41 -70.02
CA SER A 71 23.13 -30.82 -68.85
C SER A 71 22.10 -30.45 -67.78
N ILE A 72 22.41 -30.66 -66.50
CA ILE A 72 21.49 -30.30 -65.41
C ILE A 72 21.58 -28.79 -65.15
N THR A 73 20.68 -28.02 -65.74
CA THR A 73 20.69 -26.55 -65.64
C THR A 73 20.10 -26.05 -64.34
N HIS A 74 19.00 -26.65 -63.88
CA HIS A 74 18.33 -26.27 -62.63
C HIS A 74 18.08 -27.47 -61.75
N MET A 75 18.28 -27.28 -60.44
CA MET A 75 17.95 -28.26 -59.42
C MET A 75 17.20 -27.56 -58.29
N LYS A 76 16.34 -28.29 -57.62
CA LYS A 76 15.72 -27.84 -56.38
C LYS A 76 15.44 -29.03 -55.49
N GLN A 77 15.93 -28.97 -54.27
CA GLN A 77 15.55 -29.92 -53.24
C GLN A 77 14.48 -29.30 -52.35
N VAL A 78 13.47 -30.10 -52.01
CA VAL A 78 12.42 -29.70 -51.09
C VAL A 78 12.94 -29.83 -49.66
N GLN A 79 12.95 -28.72 -48.92
CA GLN A 79 13.46 -28.70 -47.54
C GLN A 79 12.60 -29.58 -46.64
N GLY A 80 13.24 -30.43 -45.82
CA GLY A 80 12.55 -31.34 -44.90
C GLY A 80 12.04 -32.64 -45.53
N THR A 81 12.25 -32.86 -46.83
CA THR A 81 11.97 -34.14 -47.49
C THR A 81 13.19 -34.67 -48.25
N SER A 82 13.11 -35.92 -48.71
CA SER A 82 14.12 -36.57 -49.54
C SER A 82 13.85 -36.41 -51.04
N LEU A 83 13.01 -35.44 -51.44
CA LEU A 83 12.66 -35.20 -52.83
C LEU A 83 13.61 -34.19 -53.47
N LEU A 84 14.17 -34.59 -54.62
CA LEU A 84 15.06 -33.77 -55.45
C LEU A 84 14.46 -33.61 -56.85
N VAL A 85 14.24 -32.37 -57.25
CA VAL A 85 13.82 -32.02 -58.61
C VAL A 85 15.06 -31.65 -59.42
N THR A 86 15.17 -32.24 -60.60
CA THR A 86 16.25 -31.99 -61.56
C THR A 86 15.65 -31.62 -62.90
N VAL A 87 16.20 -30.60 -63.55
CA VAL A 87 15.82 -30.19 -64.90
C VAL A 87 17.05 -30.30 -65.78
N ALA A 88 16.93 -31.10 -66.84
CA ALA A 88 17.97 -31.24 -67.85
C ALA A 88 17.56 -30.57 -69.15
N GLU A 89 18.55 -29.93 -69.78
CA GLU A 89 18.39 -29.24 -71.05
C GLU A 89 19.58 -29.58 -71.98
N ASP A 90 19.26 -29.86 -73.24
CA ASP A 90 20.22 -30.16 -74.31
C ASP A 90 20.10 -29.18 -75.50
N LEU A 91 19.26 -28.13 -75.37
CA LEU A 91 18.82 -27.16 -76.40
C LEU A 91 18.18 -27.77 -77.68
N SER A 92 18.47 -29.03 -78.00
CA SER A 92 18.00 -29.80 -79.14
C SER A 92 16.61 -30.41 -78.91
N SER A 93 16.32 -30.81 -77.67
CA SER A 93 15.05 -31.40 -77.21
C SER A 93 14.33 -30.48 -76.22
N GLU A 94 13.02 -30.73 -76.02
CA GLU A 94 12.29 -30.08 -74.94
C GLU A 94 12.91 -30.45 -73.57
N PRO A 95 12.97 -29.50 -72.62
CA PRO A 95 13.59 -29.74 -71.33
C PRO A 95 12.80 -30.76 -70.52
N VAL A 96 13.53 -31.66 -69.86
CA VAL A 96 12.96 -32.77 -69.09
C VAL A 96 13.16 -32.51 -67.61
N LEU A 97 12.05 -32.50 -66.88
CA LEU A 97 12.01 -32.43 -65.43
C LEU A 97 11.81 -33.83 -64.84
N LYS A 98 12.67 -34.22 -63.91
CA LYS A 98 12.54 -35.47 -63.15
C LYS A 98 12.52 -35.18 -61.66
N VAL A 99 11.60 -35.83 -60.95
CA VAL A 99 11.52 -35.82 -59.49
C VAL A 99 12.07 -37.15 -58.95
N TRP A 100 13.05 -37.05 -58.07
CA TRP A 100 13.77 -38.18 -57.48
C TRP A 100 13.45 -38.29 -55.99
N ALA A 101 13.20 -39.50 -55.52
CA ALA A 101 13.11 -39.79 -54.10
C ALA A 101 14.40 -40.46 -53.62
N LEU A 102 15.17 -39.73 -52.80
CA LEU A 102 16.49 -40.15 -52.35
C LEU A 102 16.46 -41.27 -51.30
N ASP A 103 15.32 -41.47 -50.62
CA ASP A 103 15.14 -42.53 -49.61
C ASP A 103 14.77 -43.89 -50.24
N LYS A 104 14.07 -43.87 -51.37
CA LYS A 104 13.60 -45.09 -52.03
C LYS A 104 14.63 -45.49 -53.07
N LEU A 105 15.49 -46.44 -52.73
CA LEU A 105 16.49 -46.98 -53.64
C LEU A 105 15.91 -48.13 -54.46
N GLU A 106 16.27 -48.19 -55.74
CA GLU A 106 15.93 -49.32 -56.60
C GLU A 106 16.85 -50.51 -56.30
N LYS A 107 16.25 -51.67 -56.00
CA LYS A 107 16.97 -52.86 -55.49
C LYS A 107 18.01 -53.46 -56.44
N LYS A 108 18.00 -53.08 -57.72
CA LYS A 108 18.90 -53.65 -58.77
C LYS A 108 20.08 -52.75 -59.13
N THR A 109 19.93 -51.43 -59.00
CA THR A 109 20.88 -50.43 -59.52
C THR A 109 21.49 -49.57 -58.41
N GLY A 110 20.89 -49.55 -57.21
CA GLY A 110 21.32 -48.67 -56.12
C GLY A 110 21.08 -47.18 -56.38
N ILE A 111 20.39 -46.85 -57.47
CA ILE A 111 20.05 -45.49 -57.89
C ILE A 111 18.77 -45.05 -57.13
N PRO A 112 18.64 -43.76 -56.76
CA PRO A 112 17.39 -43.22 -56.25
C PRO A 112 16.22 -43.46 -57.21
N ARG A 113 15.03 -43.75 -56.69
CA ARG A 113 13.86 -43.99 -57.53
C ARG A 113 13.36 -42.68 -58.13
N CYS A 114 13.30 -42.61 -59.45
CA CYS A 114 12.57 -41.56 -60.16
C CYS A 114 11.06 -41.76 -59.94
N GLN A 115 10.39 -40.76 -59.35
CA GLN A 115 8.95 -40.81 -59.07
C GLN A 115 8.11 -40.30 -60.23
N SER A 116 8.56 -39.24 -60.90
CA SER A 116 7.86 -38.66 -62.04
C SER A 116 8.85 -38.07 -63.03
N THR A 117 8.50 -38.17 -64.32
CA THR A 117 9.24 -37.57 -65.44
C THR A 117 8.24 -36.75 -66.26
N LEU A 118 8.59 -35.49 -66.52
CA LEU A 118 7.73 -34.51 -67.18
C LEU A 118 8.53 -33.75 -68.24
N THR A 119 8.05 -33.74 -69.48
CA THR A 119 8.58 -32.83 -70.52
C THR A 119 7.91 -31.47 -70.40
N ILE A 120 8.68 -30.39 -70.32
CA ILE A 120 8.13 -29.04 -70.18
C ILE A 120 7.92 -28.45 -71.58
N HIS A 121 6.66 -28.18 -71.93
CA HIS A 121 6.31 -27.67 -73.26
C HIS A 121 6.40 -26.14 -73.31
N ASN A 122 7.14 -25.60 -74.28
CA ASN A 122 7.30 -24.15 -74.51
C ASN A 122 6.61 -23.70 -75.81
N GLY A 123 5.39 -24.17 -76.07
CA GLY A 123 4.64 -23.79 -77.28
C GLY A 123 5.40 -24.05 -78.60
N ARG A 124 6.24 -25.11 -78.63
CA ARG A 124 7.12 -25.51 -79.75
C ARG A 124 8.28 -24.56 -80.08
N LYS A 125 8.62 -23.61 -79.22
CA LYS A 125 9.80 -22.73 -79.38
C LYS A 125 10.98 -23.26 -78.56
N GLN A 126 12.16 -23.37 -79.17
CA GLN A 126 13.38 -23.85 -78.52
C GLN A 126 14.13 -22.66 -77.90
N PHE A 127 13.87 -22.40 -76.62
CA PHE A 127 14.57 -21.38 -75.83
C PHE A 127 14.96 -21.95 -74.48
N PRO A 128 16.12 -21.55 -73.93
CA PRO A 128 16.60 -22.09 -72.67
C PRO A 128 15.79 -21.63 -71.47
N ILE A 129 15.80 -22.46 -70.42
CA ILE A 129 15.18 -22.13 -69.14
C ILE A 129 16.07 -21.13 -68.41
N SER A 130 15.58 -19.90 -68.27
CA SER A 130 16.29 -18.81 -67.61
C SER A 130 16.02 -18.76 -66.10
N ALA A 131 14.85 -19.21 -65.66
CA ALA A 131 14.48 -19.21 -64.26
C ALA A 131 13.60 -20.42 -63.91
N PHE A 132 13.80 -20.98 -62.72
CA PHE A 132 13.04 -22.11 -62.21
C PHE A 132 12.67 -21.89 -60.75
N ALA A 133 11.40 -22.11 -60.42
CA ALA A 133 10.91 -22.09 -59.05
C ALA A 133 9.94 -23.25 -58.80
N ALA A 134 9.95 -23.75 -57.58
CA ALA A 134 9.07 -24.81 -57.11
C ALA A 134 8.54 -24.45 -55.72
N LEU A 135 7.27 -24.76 -55.46
CA LEU A 135 6.73 -24.78 -54.10
C LEU A 135 7.30 -25.97 -53.32
N ASP A 136 7.35 -25.86 -51.99
CA ASP A 136 7.89 -26.93 -51.14
C ASP A 136 6.98 -28.18 -51.16
N ASP A 137 5.70 -28.05 -51.46
CA ASP A 137 4.77 -29.18 -51.62
C ASP A 137 4.84 -29.86 -53.00
N LEU A 138 5.65 -29.33 -53.93
CA LEU A 138 5.72 -29.72 -55.34
C LEU A 138 4.36 -29.75 -56.06
N SER A 139 3.35 -29.08 -55.52
CA SER A 139 2.02 -29.00 -56.15
C SER A 139 2.03 -28.11 -57.39
N GLN A 140 2.93 -27.11 -57.38
CA GLN A 140 3.08 -26.15 -58.46
C GLN A 140 4.56 -25.85 -58.70
N LEU A 141 4.92 -25.84 -59.98
CA LEU A 141 6.24 -25.44 -60.47
C LEU A 141 6.06 -24.32 -61.48
N ALA A 142 7.00 -23.39 -61.53
CA ALA A 142 7.04 -22.33 -62.53
C ALA A 142 8.38 -22.37 -63.26
N VAL A 143 8.30 -22.36 -64.58
CA VAL A 143 9.44 -22.40 -65.50
C VAL A 143 9.39 -21.15 -66.36
N GLY A 144 10.45 -20.37 -66.31
CA GLY A 144 10.64 -19.16 -67.11
C GLY A 144 11.61 -19.43 -68.24
N PHE A 145 11.21 -19.04 -69.45
CA PHE A 145 12.01 -19.20 -70.64
C PHE A 145 12.64 -17.86 -71.08
N ALA A 146 13.78 -17.95 -71.76
CA ALA A 146 14.45 -16.77 -72.31
C ALA A 146 13.63 -16.04 -73.41
N ASN A 147 12.56 -16.65 -73.93
CA ASN A 147 11.62 -16.00 -74.86
C ASN A 147 10.53 -15.17 -74.16
N GLY A 148 10.57 -15.04 -72.83
CA GLY A 148 9.58 -14.31 -72.05
C GLY A 148 8.32 -15.08 -71.70
N ALA A 149 8.25 -16.38 -71.99
CA ALA A 149 7.13 -17.24 -71.59
C ALA A 149 7.33 -17.83 -70.18
N VAL A 150 6.29 -17.76 -69.34
CA VAL A 150 6.22 -18.44 -68.05
C VAL A 150 5.22 -19.58 -68.12
N THR A 151 5.70 -20.81 -67.95
CA THR A 151 4.86 -22.00 -67.86
C THR A 151 4.73 -22.43 -66.42
N VAL A 152 3.48 -22.54 -65.95
CA VAL A 152 3.18 -23.07 -64.61
C VAL A 152 2.66 -24.50 -64.78
N VAL A 153 3.34 -25.42 -64.13
CA VAL A 153 2.95 -26.82 -64.01
C VAL A 153 2.19 -26.99 -62.71
N ARG A 154 0.96 -27.51 -62.77
CA ARG A 154 0.15 -27.83 -61.58
C ARG A 154 -0.20 -29.31 -61.58
N GLY A 155 0.10 -30.01 -60.49
CA GLY A 155 -0.22 -31.42 -60.34
C GLY A 155 0.45 -32.05 -59.13
N ASP A 156 0.06 -33.29 -58.83
CA ASP A 156 0.72 -34.09 -57.80
C ASP A 156 1.88 -34.86 -58.43
N LEU A 157 3.05 -34.23 -58.41
CA LEU A 157 4.30 -34.77 -58.95
C LEU A 157 4.93 -35.85 -58.06
N ILE A 158 4.44 -36.02 -56.83
CA ILE A 158 4.94 -37.00 -55.85
C ILE A 158 4.35 -38.39 -56.14
N HIS A 159 3.07 -38.43 -56.50
CA HIS A 159 2.35 -39.69 -56.80
C HIS A 159 2.14 -39.95 -58.28
N ASP A 160 2.65 -39.08 -59.16
CA ASP A 160 2.54 -39.16 -60.62
C ASP A 160 1.08 -39.27 -61.12
N ARG A 161 0.15 -38.54 -60.47
CA ARG A 161 -1.29 -38.54 -60.81
C ARG A 161 -1.64 -37.64 -62.01
N GLY A 162 -0.63 -37.25 -62.78
CA GLY A 162 -0.72 -36.34 -63.93
C GLY A 162 -0.50 -34.87 -63.56
N ALA A 163 0.19 -34.14 -64.45
CA ALA A 163 0.47 -32.73 -64.31
C ALA A 163 -0.12 -31.94 -65.49
N ARG A 164 -0.82 -30.84 -65.19
CA ARG A 164 -1.34 -29.91 -66.21
C ARG A 164 -0.37 -28.74 -66.36
N GLN A 165 0.03 -28.45 -67.59
CA GLN A 165 0.91 -27.34 -67.91
C GLN A 165 0.10 -26.22 -68.57
N ARG A 166 0.33 -24.97 -68.15
CA ARG A 166 -0.28 -23.78 -68.76
C ARG A 166 0.75 -22.66 -68.84
N THR A 167 0.90 -22.07 -70.03
CA THR A 167 1.59 -20.78 -70.17
C THR A 167 0.68 -19.69 -69.60
N VAL A 168 1.15 -19.01 -68.55
CA VAL A 168 0.35 -18.01 -67.82
C VAL A 168 0.79 -16.58 -68.13
N PHE A 169 2.00 -16.41 -68.63
CA PHE A 169 2.53 -15.11 -69.04
C PHE A 169 3.42 -15.27 -70.27
N GLU A 170 3.35 -14.31 -71.20
CA GLU A 170 4.20 -14.22 -72.37
C GLU A 170 4.59 -12.75 -72.57
N SER A 171 5.88 -12.46 -72.69
CA SER A 171 6.44 -11.15 -73.05
C SER A 171 7.51 -11.26 -74.11
N GLU A 172 7.90 -10.13 -74.69
CA GLU A 172 9.05 -10.04 -75.61
C GLU A 172 10.40 -9.99 -74.87
N GLU A 173 10.39 -9.61 -73.59
CA GLU A 173 11.59 -9.57 -72.74
C GLU A 173 11.90 -10.95 -72.14
N PRO A 174 13.19 -11.33 -72.02
CA PRO A 174 13.58 -12.55 -71.33
C PRO A 174 13.25 -12.47 -69.84
N ILE A 175 12.79 -13.59 -69.29
CA ILE A 175 12.57 -13.71 -67.84
C ILE A 175 13.93 -13.88 -67.17
N THR A 176 14.22 -13.07 -66.16
CA THR A 176 15.49 -13.09 -65.43
C THR A 176 15.39 -13.76 -64.07
N GLY A 177 14.19 -13.84 -63.51
CA GLY A 177 13.93 -14.53 -62.25
C GLY A 177 12.46 -14.86 -62.06
N ILE A 178 12.18 -15.96 -61.36
CA ILE A 178 10.83 -16.34 -60.94
C ILE A 178 10.91 -16.82 -59.50
N GLU A 179 10.00 -16.37 -58.66
CA GLU A 179 9.88 -16.86 -57.28
C GLU A 179 8.42 -16.95 -56.82
N PHE A 180 8.15 -17.98 -56.01
CA PHE A 180 6.87 -18.14 -55.34
C PHE A 180 6.91 -17.46 -53.97
N ARG A 181 5.81 -16.80 -53.64
CA ARG A 181 5.51 -16.37 -52.28
C ARG A 181 4.31 -17.15 -51.76
N GLU A 182 4.53 -17.88 -50.67
CA GLU A 182 3.48 -18.61 -49.97
C GLU A 182 2.83 -17.75 -48.88
N GLY A 183 1.50 -17.68 -48.86
CA GLY A 183 0.74 -16.92 -47.87
C GLY A 183 -0.72 -17.37 -47.86
N SER A 184 -1.66 -16.47 -47.51
CA SER A 184 -3.10 -16.72 -47.69
C SER A 184 -3.50 -16.86 -49.16
N ILE A 185 -2.69 -16.30 -50.05
CA ILE A 185 -2.72 -16.46 -51.51
C ILE A 185 -1.31 -16.81 -51.98
N THR A 186 -1.18 -17.68 -52.99
CA THR A 186 0.13 -17.97 -53.59
C THR A 186 0.34 -17.05 -54.79
N THR A 187 1.31 -16.14 -54.67
CA THR A 187 1.67 -15.21 -55.73
C THR A 187 3.00 -15.58 -56.37
N LEU A 188 3.05 -15.47 -57.69
CA LEU A 188 4.26 -15.64 -58.48
C LEU A 188 4.80 -14.26 -58.83
N TYR A 189 6.05 -14.04 -58.44
CA TYR A 189 6.82 -12.88 -58.86
C TYR A 189 7.63 -13.27 -60.09
N ILE A 190 7.47 -12.47 -61.15
CA ILE A 190 8.17 -12.66 -62.42
C ILE A 190 9.01 -11.40 -62.64
N ALA A 191 10.33 -11.57 -62.72
CA ALA A 191 11.24 -10.51 -63.09
C ALA A 191 11.67 -10.68 -64.55
N THR A 192 11.63 -9.59 -65.29
CA THR A 192 12.24 -9.45 -66.61
C THR A 192 13.41 -8.47 -66.54
N THR A 193 14.07 -8.21 -67.66
CA THR A 193 15.11 -7.17 -67.74
C THR A 193 14.56 -5.77 -67.47
N GLY A 194 13.30 -5.51 -67.85
CA GLY A 194 12.66 -4.21 -67.74
C GLY A 194 11.60 -4.09 -66.65
N ARG A 195 11.01 -5.18 -66.12
CA ARG A 195 9.83 -5.09 -65.25
C ARG A 195 9.83 -6.14 -64.14
N ILE A 196 9.09 -5.85 -63.07
CA ILE A 196 8.72 -6.84 -62.06
C ILE A 196 7.20 -6.96 -62.05
N LEU A 197 6.72 -8.17 -62.24
CA LEU A 197 5.31 -8.50 -62.37
C LEU A 197 4.89 -9.44 -61.25
N THR A 198 3.62 -9.36 -60.86
CA THR A 198 2.99 -10.31 -59.95
C THR A 198 1.79 -10.96 -60.57
N LEU A 199 1.63 -12.24 -60.28
CA LEU A 199 0.53 -13.04 -60.77
C LEU A 199 -0.01 -13.91 -59.63
N VAL A 200 -1.31 -13.79 -59.35
CA VAL A 200 -1.96 -14.62 -58.32
C VAL A 200 -2.31 -15.98 -58.95
N ILE A 201 -1.68 -17.04 -58.46
CA ILE A 201 -1.81 -18.39 -59.03
C ILE A 201 -2.86 -19.22 -58.26
N SER A 202 -2.97 -19.02 -56.95
CA SER A 202 -3.97 -19.67 -56.09
C SER A 202 -4.49 -18.67 -55.05
N GLY A 203 -5.80 -18.66 -54.80
CA GLY A 203 -6.48 -17.78 -53.84
C GLY A 203 -7.47 -16.78 -54.47
N ARG A 204 -7.93 -15.79 -53.67
CA ARG A 204 -8.83 -14.73 -54.15
C ARG A 204 -8.10 -13.89 -55.22
N GLY A 205 -8.61 -13.88 -56.46
CA GLY A 205 -7.97 -13.21 -57.60
C GLY A 205 -7.34 -14.15 -58.63
N GLN A 206 -7.50 -15.47 -58.49
CA GLN A 206 -7.06 -16.45 -59.49
C GLN A 206 -7.63 -16.13 -60.88
N GLY A 207 -6.74 -16.00 -61.87
CA GLY A 207 -7.11 -15.74 -63.27
C GLY A 207 -7.03 -14.29 -63.72
N GLN A 208 -6.64 -13.37 -62.83
CA GLN A 208 -6.29 -12.00 -63.23
C GLN A 208 -4.97 -11.99 -64.03
N PRO A 209 -4.84 -11.08 -65.02
CA PRO A 209 -3.59 -10.92 -65.76
C PRO A 209 -2.46 -10.43 -64.84
N ALA A 210 -1.21 -10.68 -65.24
CA ALA A 210 -0.05 -10.26 -64.47
C ALA A 210 -0.04 -8.72 -64.26
N LYS A 211 0.08 -8.29 -63.00
CA LYS A 211 0.12 -6.88 -62.61
C LYS A 211 1.58 -6.42 -62.51
N SER A 212 1.93 -5.33 -63.20
CA SER A 212 3.24 -4.69 -63.02
C SER A 212 3.33 -4.03 -61.65
N LEU A 213 4.33 -4.44 -60.87
CA LEU A 213 4.70 -3.80 -59.61
C LEU A 213 5.74 -2.72 -59.79
N ASP A 214 6.63 -2.88 -60.77
CA ASP A 214 7.70 -1.94 -61.05
C ASP A 214 8.07 -1.95 -62.55
N GLU A 215 8.47 -0.78 -63.05
CA GLU A 215 8.88 -0.54 -64.44
C GLU A 215 10.40 -0.68 -64.65
N TYR A 216 11.09 -1.21 -63.65
CA TYR A 216 12.51 -1.54 -63.71
C TYR A 216 12.68 -3.04 -63.38
N GLY A 217 13.51 -3.74 -64.14
CA GLY A 217 13.75 -5.17 -63.96
C GLY A 217 14.93 -5.48 -63.06
N CYS A 218 15.42 -6.72 -63.15
CA CYS A 218 16.67 -7.15 -62.53
C CYS A 218 17.45 -8.13 -63.42
N GLY A 219 18.75 -8.27 -63.16
CA GLY A 219 19.60 -9.26 -63.83
C GLY A 219 19.31 -10.68 -63.37
N VAL A 220 19.79 -11.67 -64.13
CA VAL A 220 19.67 -13.09 -63.77
C VAL A 220 20.36 -13.36 -62.43
N GLY A 221 19.70 -14.08 -61.54
CA GLY A 221 20.25 -14.43 -60.22
C GLY A 221 20.23 -13.30 -59.17
N CYS A 222 19.57 -12.16 -59.48
CA CYS A 222 19.45 -11.01 -58.57
C CYS A 222 18.11 -10.96 -57.80
N MET A 223 17.37 -12.06 -57.75
CA MET A 223 16.10 -12.19 -57.04
C MET A 223 16.19 -13.35 -56.04
N ALA A 224 15.76 -13.12 -54.80
CA ALA A 224 15.82 -14.09 -53.70
C ALA A 224 14.62 -13.92 -52.75
N VAL A 225 14.03 -15.01 -52.26
CA VAL A 225 13.01 -14.96 -51.19
C VAL A 225 13.66 -14.94 -49.81
N ASP A 226 13.21 -14.03 -48.95
CA ASP A 226 13.48 -14.12 -47.51
C ASP A 226 12.57 -15.15 -46.86
N LYS A 227 13.15 -16.18 -46.23
CA LYS A 227 12.39 -17.26 -45.58
C LYS A 227 11.58 -16.78 -44.39
N ALA A 228 12.01 -15.73 -43.68
CA ALA A 228 11.36 -15.25 -42.46
C ALA A 228 10.14 -14.37 -42.77
N THR A 229 10.31 -13.36 -43.61
CA THR A 229 9.25 -12.41 -43.99
C THR A 229 8.40 -12.91 -45.18
N ARG A 230 8.90 -13.87 -45.95
CA ARG A 230 8.37 -14.31 -47.25
C ARG A 230 8.28 -13.18 -48.28
N ASP A 231 9.05 -12.12 -48.08
CA ASP A 231 9.17 -11.04 -49.05
C ASP A 231 10.22 -11.39 -50.11
N VAL A 232 9.96 -10.94 -51.33
CA VAL A 232 10.89 -11.13 -52.45
C VAL A 232 11.89 -9.98 -52.46
N VAL A 233 13.17 -10.31 -52.38
CA VAL A 233 14.29 -9.39 -52.37
C VAL A 233 14.87 -9.30 -53.77
N VAL A 234 14.94 -8.10 -54.32
CA VAL A 234 15.51 -7.84 -55.64
C VAL A 234 16.68 -6.88 -55.52
N GLY A 235 17.85 -7.31 -55.96
CA GLY A 235 19.02 -6.45 -56.08
C GLY A 235 19.06 -5.77 -57.45
N ARG A 236 19.10 -4.44 -57.44
CA ARG A 236 19.40 -3.62 -58.61
C ARG A 236 20.71 -2.87 -58.41
N THR A 237 21.21 -2.21 -59.45
CA THR A 237 22.50 -1.47 -59.40
C THR A 237 22.49 -0.32 -58.39
N ASP A 238 21.33 0.26 -58.11
CA ASP A 238 21.11 1.38 -57.19
C ASP A 238 20.81 0.93 -55.75
N ALA A 239 19.94 -0.07 -55.59
CA ALA A 239 19.39 -0.44 -54.30
C ALA A 239 18.90 -1.90 -54.24
N ILE A 240 18.58 -2.33 -53.02
CA ILE A 240 17.91 -3.59 -52.73
C ILE A 240 16.46 -3.27 -52.38
N TYR A 241 15.55 -3.98 -53.04
CA TYR A 241 14.12 -3.78 -52.96
C TYR A 241 13.44 -4.99 -52.34
N TYR A 242 12.55 -4.77 -51.39
CA TYR A 242 11.69 -5.80 -50.82
C TYR A 242 10.29 -5.66 -51.40
N TYR A 243 9.72 -6.76 -51.89
CA TYR A 243 8.38 -6.78 -52.46
C TYR A 243 7.42 -7.58 -51.56
N GLY A 244 6.47 -6.83 -50.98
CA GLY A 244 5.44 -7.27 -50.06
C GLY A 244 4.12 -7.68 -50.74
N GLN A 245 3.14 -8.14 -49.95
CA GLN A 245 1.74 -8.33 -50.41
C GLN A 245 1.08 -7.00 -50.81
N HIS A 246 1.54 -5.91 -50.20
CA HIS A 246 1.02 -4.55 -50.41
C HIS A 246 1.81 -3.75 -51.46
N GLY A 247 2.76 -4.38 -52.17
CA GLY A 247 3.59 -3.73 -53.19
C GLY A 247 5.06 -3.52 -52.76
N ARG A 248 5.71 -2.51 -53.35
CA ARG A 248 7.14 -2.20 -53.13
C ARG A 248 7.37 -1.63 -51.74
N GLY A 249 8.26 -2.26 -50.97
CA GLY A 249 8.78 -1.77 -49.70
C GLY A 249 9.88 -0.72 -49.86
N PRO A 250 10.38 -0.15 -48.76
CA PRO A 250 11.38 0.94 -48.80
C PRO A 250 12.71 0.47 -49.43
N PRO A 251 13.35 1.28 -50.30
CA PRO A 251 14.67 0.97 -50.85
C PRO A 251 15.79 1.04 -49.82
N TYR A 252 16.61 -0.01 -49.79
CA TYR A 252 17.91 -0.01 -49.13
C TYR A 252 18.99 0.34 -50.15
N THR A 253 19.50 1.56 -50.11
CA THR A 253 20.44 2.05 -51.13
C THR A 253 21.81 1.45 -50.88
N TYR A 254 22.26 0.63 -51.82
CA TYR A 254 23.61 0.05 -51.87
C TYR A 254 24.01 0.06 -53.34
N GLU A 255 24.84 1.04 -53.67
CA GLU A 255 25.30 1.27 -55.04
C GLU A 255 26.37 0.26 -55.43
N GLY A 256 26.18 -0.36 -56.59
CA GLY A 256 27.11 -1.30 -57.18
C GLY A 256 26.41 -2.32 -58.04
N GLU A 257 27.08 -2.77 -59.11
CA GLU A 257 26.60 -3.89 -59.90
C GLU A 257 26.48 -5.14 -59.03
N LYS A 258 25.38 -5.87 -59.20
CA LYS A 258 25.09 -7.10 -58.45
C LYS A 258 24.95 -8.22 -59.48
N LYS A 259 25.70 -9.30 -59.28
CA LYS A 259 25.67 -10.50 -60.12
C LYS A 259 24.77 -11.56 -59.50
N VAL A 260 24.87 -11.75 -58.18
CA VAL A 260 24.08 -12.73 -57.42
C VAL A 260 23.59 -12.10 -56.12
N VAL A 261 22.32 -12.32 -55.79
CA VAL A 261 21.72 -11.96 -54.50
C VAL A 261 21.12 -13.21 -53.87
N THR A 262 21.50 -13.51 -52.63
CA THR A 262 20.94 -14.63 -51.86
C THR A 262 20.70 -14.21 -50.42
N MET A 263 19.75 -14.87 -49.76
CA MET A 263 19.44 -14.63 -48.36
C MET A 263 20.13 -15.68 -47.48
N PHE A 264 20.79 -15.22 -46.41
CA PHE A 264 21.38 -16.06 -45.38
C PHE A 264 20.95 -15.55 -44.00
N LYS A 265 20.04 -16.27 -43.34
CA LYS A 265 19.38 -15.78 -42.11
C LYS A 265 18.84 -14.36 -42.35
N ASP A 266 19.27 -13.40 -41.55
CA ASP A 266 18.89 -11.98 -41.66
C ASP A 266 19.82 -11.16 -42.58
N TYR A 267 20.79 -11.80 -43.22
CA TYR A 267 21.79 -11.15 -44.07
C TYR A 267 21.47 -11.34 -45.55
N VAL A 268 21.62 -10.27 -46.32
CA VAL A 268 21.62 -10.29 -47.78
C VAL A 268 23.06 -10.49 -48.26
N ALA A 269 23.33 -11.63 -48.88
CA ALA A 269 24.61 -11.94 -49.50
C ALA A 269 24.60 -11.45 -50.96
N ILE A 270 25.58 -10.62 -51.30
CA ILE A 270 25.70 -9.97 -52.60
C ILE A 270 27.07 -10.26 -53.18
N VAL A 271 27.09 -10.72 -54.43
CA VAL A 271 28.31 -10.80 -55.24
C VAL A 271 28.28 -9.65 -56.23
N ALA A 272 29.27 -8.77 -56.16
CA ALA A 272 29.49 -7.79 -57.22
C ALA A 272 30.55 -8.30 -58.19
N PRO A 273 30.36 -8.13 -59.50
CA PRO A 273 31.39 -8.43 -60.50
C PRO A 273 32.59 -7.48 -60.32
N PRO A 274 33.76 -7.83 -60.89
CA PRO A 274 34.89 -6.91 -60.91
C PRO A 274 34.48 -5.60 -61.57
N LYS A 275 34.76 -4.48 -60.88
CA LYS A 275 34.55 -3.15 -61.47
C LYS A 275 35.47 -3.04 -62.68
N SER A 276 34.90 -3.08 -63.89
CA SER A 276 35.65 -2.70 -65.09
C SER A 276 35.97 -1.21 -64.97
N ASN A 277 37.17 -0.89 -64.48
CA ASN A 277 37.68 0.47 -64.57
C ASN A 277 37.88 0.77 -66.06
N VAL A 278 36.90 1.42 -66.68
CA VAL A 278 37.13 2.22 -67.88
C VAL A 278 38.08 3.33 -67.46
N MET A 279 39.40 3.09 -67.52
CA MET A 279 40.38 4.14 -67.33
C MET A 279 40.27 5.12 -68.51
N PRO A 280 40.12 6.43 -68.27
CA PRO A 280 40.56 7.41 -69.24
C PRO A 280 42.08 7.29 -69.37
N ARG A 281 42.55 7.21 -70.61
CA ARG A 281 43.98 7.16 -70.96
C ARG A 281 44.71 8.36 -70.36
N THR A 282 45.70 8.12 -69.48
CA THR A 282 46.95 8.91 -69.32
C THR A 282 47.81 8.32 -68.19
N ASN A 283 48.83 7.51 -68.49
CA ASN A 283 50.24 7.78 -68.15
C ASN A 283 51.21 6.62 -68.50
N PRO A 284 52.50 6.91 -68.71
CA PRO A 284 53.43 6.07 -69.44
C PRO A 284 54.29 5.22 -68.51
N LEU A 285 53.90 3.97 -68.26
CA LEU A 285 54.78 2.96 -67.67
C LEU A 285 54.71 1.63 -68.44
N ARG A 286 54.75 1.72 -69.77
CA ARG A 286 55.11 0.61 -70.66
C ARG A 286 56.63 0.66 -70.89
N ALA A 287 57.40 0.09 -69.97
CA ALA A 287 58.83 -0.15 -70.20
C ALA A 287 59.32 -1.55 -69.74
N PHE A 288 58.49 -2.35 -69.07
CA PHE A 288 58.84 -3.74 -68.77
C PHE A 288 57.66 -4.64 -69.12
N GLY A 289 57.82 -5.40 -70.21
CA GLY A 289 56.79 -6.28 -70.76
C GLY A 289 56.49 -7.46 -69.84
N MET A 290 55.38 -7.38 -69.12
CA MET A 290 54.66 -8.54 -68.58
C MET A 290 53.16 -8.20 -68.57
N GLY A 291 52.35 -9.12 -69.10
CA GLY A 291 50.93 -8.91 -69.40
C GLY A 291 50.09 -8.63 -68.15
N ALA A 292 49.39 -7.49 -68.15
CA ALA A 292 48.49 -7.07 -67.08
C ALA A 292 47.02 -7.37 -67.42
N SER A 293 46.70 -8.64 -67.75
CA SER A 293 45.30 -9.08 -67.96
C SER A 293 44.67 -9.76 -66.74
N ASP A 294 45.46 -10.31 -65.82
CA ASP A 294 44.93 -11.17 -64.74
C ASP A 294 44.74 -10.47 -63.38
N VAL A 295 45.20 -9.23 -63.23
CA VAL A 295 45.18 -8.50 -61.94
C VAL A 295 43.85 -7.77 -61.69
N PHE A 296 42.94 -7.71 -62.68
CA PHE A 296 41.76 -6.84 -62.63
C PHE A 296 40.39 -7.53 -62.50
N ASN A 297 40.33 -8.85 -62.32
CA ASN A 297 39.06 -9.59 -62.20
C ASN A 297 38.73 -10.00 -60.74
N THR A 298 38.85 -9.09 -59.77
CA THR A 298 38.47 -9.37 -58.38
C THR A 298 36.96 -9.19 -58.16
N SER A 299 36.23 -10.26 -57.86
CA SER A 299 34.82 -10.17 -57.46
C SER A 299 34.72 -9.79 -55.97
N THR A 300 33.78 -8.92 -55.59
CA THR A 300 33.59 -8.57 -54.17
C THR A 300 32.39 -9.31 -53.61
N PHE A 301 32.60 -10.06 -52.54
CA PHE A 301 31.55 -10.71 -51.78
C PHE A 301 31.19 -9.85 -50.55
N THR A 302 29.92 -9.52 -50.39
CA THR A 302 29.43 -8.65 -49.30
C THR A 302 28.24 -9.30 -48.61
N LEU A 303 28.30 -9.38 -47.28
CA LEU A 303 27.17 -9.73 -46.41
C LEU A 303 26.62 -8.47 -45.77
N LEU A 304 25.39 -8.10 -46.13
CA LEU A 304 24.72 -6.90 -45.66
C LEU A 304 23.58 -7.25 -44.70
N ASN A 305 23.50 -6.56 -43.56
CA ASN A 305 22.28 -6.58 -42.77
C ASN A 305 21.41 -5.38 -43.16
N THR A 306 20.26 -5.62 -43.80
CA THR A 306 19.40 -4.53 -44.29
C THR A 306 18.67 -3.80 -43.17
N GLU A 307 18.31 -4.49 -42.09
CA GLU A 307 17.57 -3.87 -40.98
C GLU A 307 18.47 -2.97 -40.13
N LEU A 308 19.63 -3.49 -39.71
CA LEU A 308 20.61 -2.74 -38.90
C LEU A 308 21.55 -1.87 -39.76
N ARG A 309 21.41 -1.96 -41.10
CA ARG A 309 22.06 -1.11 -42.11
C ARG A 309 23.58 -1.08 -42.05
N PHE A 310 24.22 -2.21 -41.73
CA PHE A 310 25.68 -2.33 -41.72
C PHE A 310 26.16 -3.48 -42.60
N ILE A 311 27.44 -3.40 -42.99
CA ILE A 311 28.11 -4.47 -43.72
C ILE A 311 28.73 -5.43 -42.69
N ALA A 312 28.19 -6.64 -42.60
CA ALA A 312 28.59 -7.64 -41.62
C ALA A 312 29.95 -8.27 -41.94
N HIS A 313 30.22 -8.42 -43.24
CA HIS A 313 31.48 -8.90 -43.79
C HIS A 313 31.60 -8.46 -45.25
N GLN A 314 32.81 -8.15 -45.69
CA GLN A 314 33.10 -7.89 -47.10
C GLN A 314 34.51 -8.38 -47.42
N GLU A 315 34.64 -9.10 -48.52
CA GLU A 315 35.88 -9.71 -48.97
C GLU A 315 36.08 -9.53 -50.48
N GLN A 316 37.34 -9.37 -50.90
CA GLN A 316 37.75 -9.34 -52.30
C GLN A 316 38.27 -10.71 -52.68
N MET A 317 37.57 -11.38 -53.60
CA MET A 317 37.94 -12.69 -54.13
C MET A 317 38.71 -12.51 -55.44
N SER A 318 39.79 -13.26 -55.62
CA SER A 318 40.59 -13.25 -56.85
C SER A 318 39.88 -13.86 -58.06
N THR A 319 38.82 -14.64 -57.81
CA THR A 319 38.12 -15.46 -58.79
C THR A 319 36.62 -15.18 -58.71
N GLU A 320 35.89 -15.43 -59.78
CA GLU A 320 34.45 -15.23 -59.78
C GLU A 320 33.71 -16.28 -58.94
N VAL A 321 32.66 -15.84 -58.25
CA VAL A 321 31.75 -16.73 -57.52
C VAL A 321 30.79 -17.39 -58.51
N LYS A 322 30.71 -18.72 -58.44
CA LYS A 322 29.84 -19.56 -59.27
C LYS A 322 28.50 -19.84 -58.60
N ALA A 323 28.51 -20.18 -57.31
CA ALA A 323 27.30 -20.46 -56.54
C ALA A 323 27.48 -20.11 -55.07
N ILE A 324 26.38 -19.74 -54.41
CA ILE A 324 26.30 -19.52 -52.97
C ILE A 324 25.25 -20.46 -52.40
N VAL A 325 25.60 -21.15 -51.31
CA VAL A 325 24.77 -22.19 -50.71
C VAL A 325 24.76 -22.00 -49.20
N SER A 326 23.60 -22.11 -48.56
CA SER A 326 23.49 -22.06 -47.09
C SER A 326 23.00 -23.40 -46.55
N GLU A 327 23.79 -24.04 -45.67
CA GLU A 327 23.46 -25.30 -45.01
C GLU A 327 24.32 -25.46 -43.74
N TRP A 328 23.91 -26.34 -42.81
CA TRP A 328 24.62 -26.58 -41.54
C TRP A 328 24.86 -25.33 -40.67
N GLY A 329 24.00 -24.32 -40.82
CA GLY A 329 24.12 -23.04 -40.10
C GLY A 329 25.15 -22.07 -40.67
N ASP A 330 25.82 -22.44 -41.77
CA ASP A 330 26.91 -21.71 -42.42
C ASP A 330 26.60 -21.36 -43.87
N LEU A 331 27.38 -20.42 -44.41
CA LEU A 331 27.32 -20.02 -45.80
C LEU A 331 28.55 -20.51 -46.54
N PHE A 332 28.34 -21.22 -47.65
CA PHE A 332 29.37 -21.75 -48.53
C PHE A 332 29.37 -21.00 -49.85
N VAL A 333 30.53 -20.49 -50.24
CA VAL A 333 30.74 -19.79 -51.51
C VAL A 333 31.67 -20.62 -52.37
N LEU A 334 31.19 -21.06 -53.53
CA LEU A 334 31.96 -21.81 -54.52
C LEU A 334 32.48 -20.86 -55.59
N THR A 335 33.80 -20.88 -55.83
CA THR A 335 34.42 -20.13 -56.92
C THR A 335 34.56 -20.96 -58.21
N THR A 336 34.83 -20.29 -59.33
CA THR A 336 35.12 -20.95 -60.63
C THR A 336 36.30 -21.92 -60.57
N ASP A 337 37.25 -21.67 -59.66
CA ASP A 337 38.49 -22.43 -59.52
C ASP A 337 38.32 -23.67 -58.64
N GLY A 338 37.08 -24.00 -58.26
CA GLY A 338 36.76 -25.18 -57.45
C GLY A 338 37.02 -25.00 -55.95
N LYS A 339 37.36 -23.80 -55.49
CA LYS A 339 37.55 -23.52 -54.06
C LYS A 339 36.22 -23.24 -53.38
N ILE A 340 36.06 -23.76 -52.16
CA ILE A 340 34.88 -23.56 -51.32
C ILE A 340 35.28 -22.79 -50.07
N PHE A 341 34.71 -21.60 -49.89
CA PHE A 341 34.87 -20.80 -48.68
C PHE A 341 33.68 -20.99 -47.76
N ARG A 342 33.95 -21.39 -46.52
CA ARG A 342 32.98 -21.49 -45.43
C ARG A 342 33.01 -20.21 -44.61
N TYR A 343 31.86 -19.55 -44.53
CA TYR A 343 31.61 -18.37 -43.70
C TYR A 343 30.77 -18.81 -42.50
N HIS A 344 31.41 -18.87 -41.34
CA HIS A 344 30.76 -19.18 -40.06
C HIS A 344 30.45 -17.89 -39.31
N GLU A 345 29.22 -17.74 -38.83
CA GLU A 345 28.81 -16.57 -38.08
C GLU A 345 29.36 -16.61 -36.64
N LYS A 346 30.05 -15.55 -36.21
CA LYS A 346 30.57 -15.46 -34.84
C LYS A 346 29.45 -15.48 -33.80
N PRO A 347 29.70 -16.03 -32.60
CA PRO A 347 28.74 -15.95 -31.51
C PRO A 347 28.47 -14.49 -31.12
N PHE A 348 27.25 -14.23 -30.65
CA PHE A 348 26.77 -12.89 -30.33
C PHE A 348 27.69 -12.11 -29.38
N ALA A 349 28.25 -12.76 -28.36
CA ALA A 349 29.18 -12.15 -27.41
C ALA A 349 30.43 -11.57 -28.10
N GLN A 350 31.03 -12.29 -29.05
CA GLN A 350 32.19 -11.81 -29.80
C GLN A 350 31.83 -10.66 -30.75
N LYS A 351 30.62 -10.68 -31.33
CA LYS A 351 30.14 -9.54 -32.13
C LYS A 351 30.02 -8.28 -31.28
N LEU A 352 29.49 -8.40 -30.07
CA LEU A 352 29.43 -7.29 -29.11
C LEU A 352 30.83 -6.79 -28.74
N GLU A 353 31.80 -7.68 -28.50
CA GLU A 353 33.19 -7.28 -28.23
C GLU A 353 33.81 -6.51 -29.40
N ILE A 354 33.59 -6.95 -30.65
CA ILE A 354 34.05 -6.21 -31.85
C ILE A 354 33.41 -4.81 -31.90
N LEU A 355 32.13 -4.68 -31.51
CA LEU A 355 31.44 -3.40 -31.43
C LEU A 355 31.99 -2.52 -30.31
N TYR A 356 32.31 -3.10 -29.14
CA TYR A 356 32.91 -2.38 -28.01
C TYR A 356 34.32 -1.88 -28.33
N GLN A 357 35.16 -2.70 -28.98
CA GLN A 357 36.50 -2.28 -29.40
C GLN A 357 36.47 -1.08 -30.37
N ARG A 358 35.38 -0.92 -31.12
CA ARG A 358 35.16 0.19 -32.06
C ARG A 358 34.30 1.31 -31.47
N ASN A 359 33.92 1.23 -30.20
CA ASN A 359 33.07 2.18 -29.49
C ASN A 359 31.66 2.38 -30.11
N LEU A 360 31.15 1.41 -30.87
CA LEU A 360 29.83 1.48 -31.53
C LEU A 360 28.72 0.90 -30.65
N HIS A 361 28.53 1.51 -29.48
CA HIS A 361 27.58 1.03 -28.46
C HIS A 361 26.11 1.18 -28.87
N VAL A 362 25.75 2.24 -29.62
CA VAL A 362 24.38 2.43 -30.13
C VAL A 362 23.97 1.28 -31.06
N LEU A 363 24.89 0.85 -31.93
CA LEU A 363 24.66 -0.30 -32.80
C LEU A 363 24.55 -1.60 -32.01
N ALA A 364 25.34 -1.75 -30.95
CA ALA A 364 25.26 -2.89 -30.04
C ALA A 364 23.90 -2.98 -29.33
N ILE A 365 23.32 -1.84 -28.92
CA ILE A 365 21.98 -1.79 -28.32
C ILE A 365 20.91 -2.20 -29.34
N ASN A 366 20.94 -1.62 -30.54
CA ASN A 366 19.96 -1.98 -31.59
C ASN A 366 20.06 -3.46 -31.97
N MET A 367 21.28 -4.01 -31.99
CA MET A 367 21.52 -5.42 -32.25
C MET A 367 20.98 -6.31 -31.11
N ALA A 368 21.14 -5.89 -29.85
CA ALA A 368 20.61 -6.61 -28.68
C ALA A 368 19.08 -6.58 -28.60
N GLN A 369 18.46 -5.44 -28.93
CA GLN A 369 17.01 -5.31 -29.00
C GLN A 369 16.42 -6.19 -30.09
N LYS A 370 17.03 -6.23 -31.28
CA LYS A 370 16.59 -7.11 -32.37
C LYS A 370 16.74 -8.60 -32.02
N ALA A 371 17.82 -8.96 -31.33
CA ALA A 371 18.02 -10.33 -30.87
C ALA A 371 17.06 -10.74 -29.74
N GLY A 372 16.24 -9.82 -29.22
CA GLY A 372 15.26 -10.10 -28.17
C GLY A 372 15.90 -10.48 -26.82
N LEU A 373 17.11 -9.98 -26.54
CA LEU A 373 17.83 -10.33 -25.32
C LEU A 373 17.15 -9.79 -24.07
N ASP A 374 17.29 -10.52 -22.97
CA ASP A 374 16.76 -10.13 -21.66
C ASP A 374 17.19 -8.71 -21.27
N SER A 375 16.28 -7.97 -20.63
CA SER A 375 16.53 -6.61 -20.14
C SER A 375 17.79 -6.52 -19.27
N SER A 376 18.14 -7.59 -18.55
CA SER A 376 19.38 -7.69 -17.76
C SER A 376 20.65 -7.57 -18.62
N GLN A 377 20.72 -8.29 -19.74
CA GLN A 377 21.86 -8.23 -20.66
C GLN A 377 21.91 -6.88 -21.36
N GLN A 378 20.75 -6.32 -21.74
CA GLN A 378 20.67 -4.97 -22.32
C GLN A 378 21.19 -3.91 -21.34
N ASN A 379 20.88 -4.03 -20.05
CA ASN A 379 21.36 -3.13 -19.00
C ASN A 379 22.88 -3.18 -18.84
N VAL A 380 23.52 -4.34 -19.04
CA VAL A 380 25.00 -4.44 -19.07
C VAL A 380 25.59 -3.67 -20.26
N ILE A 381 24.93 -3.68 -21.42
CA ILE A 381 25.37 -2.91 -22.60
C ILE A 381 25.24 -1.41 -22.32
N LEU A 382 24.09 -0.98 -21.77
CA LEU A 382 23.82 0.41 -21.40
C LEU A 382 24.81 0.93 -20.36
N ARG A 383 25.16 0.10 -19.36
CA ARG A 383 26.21 0.43 -18.39
C ARG A 383 27.56 0.66 -19.05
N LYS A 384 28.01 -0.27 -19.90
CA LYS A 384 29.29 -0.12 -20.65
C LYS A 384 29.28 1.12 -21.54
N TYR A 385 28.11 1.47 -22.10
CA TYR A 385 27.94 2.69 -22.88
C TYR A 385 28.03 3.95 -22.01
N GLY A 386 27.39 3.95 -20.83
CA GLY A 386 27.52 5.00 -19.83
C GLY A 386 28.96 5.18 -19.34
N ASP A 387 29.71 4.09 -19.16
CA ASP A 387 31.14 4.12 -18.79
C ASP A 387 31.99 4.79 -19.89
N TYR A 388 31.71 4.46 -21.16
CA TYR A 388 32.38 5.08 -22.31
C TYR A 388 32.06 6.58 -22.43
N LEU A 389 30.79 6.96 -22.29
CA LEU A 389 30.38 8.38 -22.33
C LEU A 389 30.98 9.17 -21.16
N TYR A 390 31.07 8.55 -19.99
CA TYR A 390 31.73 9.13 -18.82
C TYR A 390 33.23 9.40 -19.09
N GLN A 391 33.95 8.48 -19.73
CA GLN A 391 35.35 8.70 -20.16
C GLN A 391 35.47 9.82 -21.19
N LYS A 392 34.46 9.97 -22.05
CA LYS A 392 34.37 11.04 -23.06
C LYS A 392 34.00 12.40 -22.47
N GLN A 393 33.78 12.49 -21.15
CA GLN A 393 33.35 13.69 -20.41
C GLN A 393 31.94 14.19 -20.74
N ASP A 394 31.11 13.34 -21.37
CA ASP A 394 29.70 13.64 -21.64
C ASP A 394 28.85 13.04 -20.52
N TYR A 395 28.76 13.79 -19.42
CA TYR A 395 28.21 13.30 -18.15
C TYR A 395 26.68 13.22 -18.15
N ASP A 396 26.01 14.11 -18.87
CA ASP A 396 24.55 14.20 -18.89
C ASP A 396 23.96 13.05 -19.69
N THR A 397 24.52 12.79 -20.89
CA THR A 397 24.09 11.63 -21.68
C THR A 397 24.51 10.33 -21.01
N ALA A 398 25.68 10.26 -20.36
CA ALA A 398 26.07 9.10 -19.56
C ALA A 398 25.06 8.82 -18.45
N MET A 399 24.58 9.85 -17.76
CA MET A 399 23.58 9.70 -16.69
C MET A 399 22.28 9.13 -17.22
N GLN A 400 21.76 9.63 -18.35
CA GLN A 400 20.57 9.06 -18.99
C GLN A 400 20.71 7.57 -19.35
N GLN A 401 21.93 7.10 -19.66
CA GLN A 401 22.16 5.67 -19.90
C GLN A 401 22.21 4.86 -18.60
N TYR A 402 22.77 5.42 -17.53
CA TYR A 402 22.73 4.79 -16.21
C TYR A 402 21.31 4.70 -15.66
N LEU A 403 20.48 5.73 -15.87
CA LEU A 403 19.06 5.74 -15.53
C LEU A 403 18.29 4.62 -16.23
N LYS A 404 18.54 4.41 -17.53
CA LYS A 404 17.93 3.28 -18.26
C LYS A 404 18.42 1.91 -17.80
N ALA A 405 19.53 1.85 -17.06
CA ALA A 405 20.17 0.62 -16.59
C ALA A 405 20.03 0.38 -15.08
N ILE A 406 19.09 1.05 -14.40
CA ILE A 406 18.92 1.00 -12.93
C ILE A 406 18.76 -0.44 -12.42
N ASP A 407 18.12 -1.33 -13.17
CA ASP A 407 17.84 -2.69 -12.67
C ASP A 407 19.07 -3.58 -12.51
N SER A 408 20.18 -3.28 -13.19
CA SER A 408 21.39 -4.12 -13.17
C SER A 408 22.63 -3.39 -12.64
N THR A 409 22.56 -2.07 -12.45
CA THR A 409 23.70 -1.28 -11.97
C THR A 409 23.67 -1.18 -10.45
N GLU A 410 24.83 -1.38 -9.81
CA GLU A 410 24.97 -1.10 -8.39
C GLU A 410 24.98 0.42 -8.17
N PRO A 411 24.01 0.99 -7.43
CA PRO A 411 23.90 2.44 -7.24
C PRO A 411 25.15 3.07 -6.64
N SER A 412 25.82 2.35 -5.75
CA SER A 412 27.07 2.77 -5.09
C SER A 412 28.18 3.14 -6.09
N GLN A 413 28.27 2.43 -7.22
CA GLN A 413 29.31 2.66 -8.22
C GLN A 413 29.06 3.95 -9.02
N VAL A 414 27.79 4.22 -9.33
CA VAL A 414 27.39 5.46 -10.01
C VAL A 414 27.57 6.64 -9.05
N ILE A 415 27.04 6.54 -7.82
CA ILE A 415 27.16 7.60 -6.81
C ILE A 415 28.63 7.98 -6.55
N ARG A 416 29.54 7.00 -6.44
CA ARG A 416 30.98 7.27 -6.24
C ARG A 416 31.61 8.06 -7.40
N LYS A 417 31.13 7.87 -8.64
CA LYS A 417 31.63 8.60 -9.82
C LYS A 417 31.11 10.04 -9.88
N PHE A 418 29.95 10.32 -9.30
CA PHE A 418 29.25 11.61 -9.43
C PHE A 418 29.25 12.44 -8.13
N LEU A 419 30.04 12.08 -7.12
CA LEU A 419 30.11 12.79 -5.83
C LEU A 419 30.85 14.15 -5.88
N ASP A 420 31.45 14.49 -7.03
CA ASP A 420 32.11 15.78 -7.22
C ASP A 420 31.13 16.96 -7.08
N THR A 421 31.54 18.01 -6.36
CA THR A 421 30.70 19.19 -6.07
C THR A 421 30.16 19.92 -7.30
N GLN A 422 30.79 19.76 -8.46
CA GLN A 422 30.34 20.35 -9.73
C GLN A 422 29.18 19.57 -10.38
N ARG A 423 28.89 18.35 -9.91
CA ARG A 423 28.00 17.38 -10.58
C ARG A 423 26.83 16.94 -9.70
N ILE A 424 26.55 17.68 -8.63
CA ILE A 424 25.48 17.37 -7.68
C ILE A 424 24.13 17.30 -8.39
N HIS A 425 23.88 18.10 -9.44
CA HIS A 425 22.63 18.06 -10.22
C HIS A 425 22.40 16.68 -10.87
N ASN A 426 23.39 16.12 -11.56
CA ASN A 426 23.27 14.80 -12.20
C ASN A 426 23.10 13.69 -11.14
N LEU A 427 23.75 13.85 -9.98
CA LEU A 427 23.57 12.92 -8.85
C LEU A 427 22.15 13.00 -8.28
N ILE A 428 21.55 14.20 -8.21
CA ILE A 428 20.16 14.38 -7.77
C ILE A 428 19.21 13.68 -8.73
N GLU A 429 19.32 13.91 -10.04
CA GLU A 429 18.49 13.21 -11.04
C GLU A 429 18.58 11.69 -10.91
N TYR A 430 19.80 11.18 -10.67
CA TYR A 430 20.01 9.75 -10.43
C TYR A 430 19.31 9.24 -9.17
N LEU A 431 19.38 10.00 -8.07
CA LEU A 431 18.80 9.62 -6.78
C LEU A 431 17.27 9.79 -6.77
N GLU A 432 16.73 10.78 -7.48
CA GLU A 432 15.29 11.00 -7.69
C GLU A 432 14.68 9.80 -8.43
N GLU A 433 15.22 9.42 -9.58
CA GLU A 433 14.74 8.25 -10.36
C GLU A 433 14.91 6.93 -9.59
N LEU A 434 16.00 6.79 -8.84
CA LEU A 434 16.22 5.61 -8.01
C LEU A 434 15.18 5.52 -6.87
N HIS A 435 14.70 6.66 -6.39
CA HIS A 435 13.61 6.75 -5.42
C HIS A 435 12.26 6.42 -6.07
N ASP A 436 11.97 6.97 -7.26
CA ASP A 436 10.75 6.69 -8.02
C ASP A 436 10.61 5.19 -8.37
N HIS A 437 11.74 4.50 -8.59
CA HIS A 437 11.78 3.06 -8.80
C HIS A 437 11.72 2.21 -7.51
N HIS A 438 11.54 2.81 -6.33
CA HIS A 438 11.50 2.17 -5.00
C HIS A 438 12.73 1.30 -4.64
N LYS A 439 13.89 1.56 -5.25
CA LYS A 439 15.16 0.84 -4.98
C LYS A 439 16.09 1.59 -4.04
N ALA A 440 15.65 2.73 -3.51
CA ALA A 440 16.40 3.53 -2.57
C ALA A 440 16.63 2.81 -1.24
N THR A 441 17.90 2.76 -0.83
CA THR A 441 18.27 2.46 0.56
C THR A 441 18.16 3.72 1.41
N SER A 442 18.14 3.55 2.73
CA SER A 442 18.16 4.66 3.68
C SER A 442 19.31 5.62 3.40
N ASP A 443 20.48 5.09 3.09
CA ASP A 443 21.70 5.87 2.82
C ASP A 443 21.59 6.72 1.54
N HIS A 444 20.87 6.22 0.53
CA HIS A 444 20.64 6.97 -0.70
C HIS A 444 19.67 8.13 -0.49
N THR A 445 18.64 7.92 0.34
CA THR A 445 17.68 8.98 0.68
C THR A 445 18.29 10.08 1.56
N THR A 446 19.19 9.72 2.50
CA THR A 446 19.91 10.71 3.31
C THR A 446 20.94 11.48 2.50
N LEU A 447 21.62 10.83 1.54
CA LEU A 447 22.48 11.50 0.57
C LEU A 447 21.69 12.51 -0.29
N LEU A 448 20.51 12.13 -0.78
CA LEU A 448 19.63 13.03 -1.53
C LEU A 448 19.23 14.25 -0.69
N LEU A 449 18.83 14.03 0.57
CA LEU A 449 18.51 15.11 1.51
C LEU A 449 19.71 16.04 1.76
N ASN A 450 20.92 15.48 1.92
CA ASN A 450 22.15 16.26 2.09
C ASN A 450 22.46 17.08 0.82
N CYS A 451 22.24 16.51 -0.37
CA CYS A 451 22.36 17.23 -1.64
C CYS A 451 21.39 18.40 -1.72
N TYR A 452 20.11 18.23 -1.37
CA TYR A 452 19.13 19.34 -1.33
C TYR A 452 19.51 20.41 -0.29
N ALA A 453 19.92 20.00 0.91
CA ALA A 453 20.35 20.93 1.95
C ALA A 453 21.58 21.76 1.53
N LYS A 454 22.53 21.16 0.79
CA LYS A 454 23.69 21.87 0.22
C LYS A 454 23.31 22.84 -0.89
N LEU A 455 22.35 22.48 -1.75
CA LEU A 455 21.88 23.36 -2.83
C LEU A 455 20.89 24.43 -2.35
N LYS A 456 20.43 24.36 -1.10
CA LYS A 456 19.44 25.26 -0.50
C LYS A 456 18.11 25.33 -1.27
N ASP A 457 17.74 24.25 -1.95
CA ASP A 457 16.46 24.16 -2.66
C ASP A 457 15.34 23.78 -1.68
N VAL A 458 14.72 24.81 -1.10
CA VAL A 458 13.69 24.66 -0.05
C VAL A 458 12.40 24.07 -0.62
N ALA A 459 12.06 24.37 -1.88
CA ALA A 459 10.81 23.95 -2.49
C ALA A 459 10.81 22.44 -2.78
N LYS A 460 11.88 21.93 -3.39
CA LYS A 460 12.01 20.49 -3.64
C LYS A 460 12.13 19.67 -2.36
N LEU A 461 12.84 20.20 -1.36
CA LEU A 461 12.94 19.56 -0.05
C LEU A 461 11.58 19.49 0.66
N GLU A 462 10.78 20.55 0.56
CA GLU A 462 9.42 20.58 1.12
C GLU A 462 8.47 19.63 0.37
N GLU A 463 8.54 19.58 -0.96
CA GLU A 463 7.76 18.64 -1.79
C GLU A 463 8.14 17.18 -1.47
N PHE A 464 9.44 16.89 -1.36
CA PHE A 464 9.98 15.58 -1.01
C PHE A 464 9.56 15.11 0.39
N ILE A 465 9.52 16.03 1.36
CA ILE A 465 9.08 15.71 2.73
C ILE A 465 7.55 15.52 2.79
N LYS A 466 6.78 16.27 1.98
CA LYS A 466 5.31 16.19 1.95
C LYS A 466 4.77 14.99 1.19
N SER A 467 5.44 14.55 0.13
CA SER A 467 5.05 13.37 -0.68
C SER A 467 5.37 12.03 0.00
N GLY A 468 6.14 12.06 1.09
CA GLY A 468 6.89 10.91 1.57
C GLY A 468 6.16 9.90 2.44
N ASP A 469 5.23 9.11 1.90
CA ASP A 469 4.58 7.99 2.63
C ASP A 469 5.36 6.66 2.62
N ASP A 470 6.45 6.54 1.83
CA ASP A 470 7.17 5.26 1.62
C ASP A 470 8.69 5.32 1.88
N LEU A 471 9.17 6.30 2.63
CA LEU A 471 10.62 6.51 2.80
C LEU A 471 11.20 5.79 4.02
N LYS A 472 12.15 4.89 3.77
CA LYS A 472 13.04 4.27 4.77
C LYS A 472 14.16 5.24 5.15
N PHE A 473 13.85 6.35 5.81
CA PHE A 473 14.86 7.31 6.25
C PHE A 473 15.62 6.85 7.49
N ASP A 474 16.88 7.29 7.62
CA ASP A 474 17.52 7.43 8.94
C ASP A 474 17.12 8.81 9.51
N LEU A 475 16.12 8.78 10.38
CA LEU A 475 15.39 9.96 10.88
C LEU A 475 16.28 10.88 11.70
N ASP A 476 17.14 10.32 12.54
CA ASP A 476 18.01 11.07 13.43
C ASP A 476 19.02 11.89 12.62
N THR A 477 19.61 11.27 11.60
CA THR A 477 20.55 11.94 10.70
C THR A 477 19.84 13.02 9.87
N ALA A 478 18.62 12.75 9.38
CA ALA A 478 17.84 13.72 8.62
C ALA A 478 17.47 14.96 9.45
N ILE A 479 16.97 14.77 10.68
CA ILE A 479 16.62 15.86 11.61
C ILE A 479 17.86 16.65 11.99
N LEU A 480 18.98 15.98 12.30
CA LEU A 480 20.24 16.64 12.65
C LEU A 480 20.77 17.50 11.49
N MET A 481 20.71 16.99 10.25
CA MET A 481 21.11 17.74 9.05
C MET A 481 20.20 18.95 8.80
N CYS A 482 18.89 18.81 8.98
CA CYS A 482 17.96 19.95 8.88
C CYS A 482 18.24 21.01 9.95
N ARG A 483 18.55 20.60 11.20
CA ARG A 483 18.95 21.52 12.28
C ARG A 483 20.26 22.25 11.96
N GLN A 484 21.28 21.54 11.49
CA GLN A 484 22.55 22.14 11.07
C GLN A 484 22.40 23.05 9.84
N GLY A 485 21.47 22.73 8.95
CA GLY A 485 21.12 23.55 7.78
C GLY A 485 20.27 24.78 8.10
N GLY A 486 19.77 24.92 9.33
CA GLY A 486 18.88 26.03 9.74
C GLY A 486 17.43 25.87 9.28
N TYR A 487 17.03 24.67 8.83
CA TYR A 487 15.69 24.35 8.35
C TYR A 487 14.81 23.82 9.50
N PHE A 488 14.54 24.67 10.49
CA PHE A 488 13.84 24.27 11.73
C PHE A 488 12.38 23.87 11.50
N ASP A 489 11.67 24.52 10.57
CA ASP A 489 10.27 24.22 10.28
C ASP A 489 10.11 22.84 9.62
N GLN A 490 11.03 22.48 8.72
CA GLN A 490 11.08 21.19 8.05
C GLN A 490 11.52 20.08 8.99
N ALA A 491 12.51 20.36 9.86
CA ALA A 491 12.91 19.43 10.92
C ALA A 491 11.76 19.14 11.88
N ALA A 492 11.02 20.19 12.29
CA ALA A 492 9.83 20.05 13.13
C ALA A 492 8.72 19.28 12.41
N TYR A 493 8.49 19.51 11.12
CA TYR A 493 7.50 18.75 10.35
C TYR A 493 7.87 17.25 10.22
N LEU A 494 9.14 16.95 9.93
CA LEU A 494 9.63 15.58 9.83
C LEU A 494 9.50 14.84 11.17
N ALA A 495 9.93 15.47 12.27
CA ALA A 495 9.80 14.90 13.61
C ALA A 495 8.32 14.74 14.03
N ARG A 496 7.42 15.64 13.60
CA ARG A 496 5.96 15.51 13.78
C ARG A 496 5.38 14.30 13.05
N LYS A 497 5.78 14.07 11.79
CA LYS A 497 5.26 12.97 10.97
C LYS A 497 5.66 11.60 11.54
N HIS A 498 6.86 11.50 12.09
CA HIS A 498 7.41 10.24 12.61
C HIS A 498 7.14 9.97 14.10
N GLY A 499 6.42 10.87 14.79
CA GLY A 499 6.01 10.65 16.19
C GLY A 499 7.09 10.96 17.23
N GLU A 500 8.22 11.55 16.84
CA GLU A 500 9.29 11.97 17.75
C GLU A 500 8.93 13.29 18.44
N HIS A 501 8.00 13.22 19.39
CA HIS A 501 7.39 14.39 20.01
C HIS A 501 8.37 15.21 20.88
N GLU A 502 9.35 14.56 21.51
CA GLU A 502 10.37 15.23 22.32
C GLU A 502 11.24 16.15 21.47
N LEU A 503 11.78 15.63 20.37
CA LEU A 503 12.62 16.40 19.44
C LEU A 503 11.86 17.59 18.83
N VAL A 504 10.55 17.45 18.56
CA VAL A 504 9.73 18.57 18.08
C VAL A 504 9.65 19.67 19.13
N VAL A 505 9.39 19.33 20.40
CA VAL A 505 9.29 20.32 21.48
C VAL A 505 10.65 20.97 21.73
N ASP A 506 11.74 20.20 21.73
CA ASP A 506 13.10 20.69 21.87
C ASP A 506 13.45 21.67 20.71
N ILE A 507 13.14 21.33 19.45
CA ILE A 507 13.35 22.24 18.29
C ILE A 507 12.48 23.51 18.40
N LEU A 508 11.24 23.39 18.89
CA LEU A 508 10.33 24.53 19.00
C LEU A 508 10.72 25.50 20.13
N ILE A 509 11.23 24.97 21.24
CA ILE A 509 11.58 25.75 22.44
C ILE A 509 13.03 26.25 22.36
N GLU A 510 14.00 25.40 22.03
CA GLU A 510 15.43 25.73 22.08
C GLU A 510 15.91 26.46 20.81
N ASP A 511 15.53 25.97 19.63
CA ASP A 511 16.06 26.47 18.35
C ASP A 511 15.20 27.60 17.75
N SER A 512 13.87 27.45 17.70
CA SER A 512 12.97 28.40 17.03
C SER A 512 12.26 29.40 17.95
N LYS A 513 12.30 29.20 19.28
CA LYS A 513 11.68 30.06 20.31
C LYS A 513 10.18 30.35 20.08
N ARG A 514 9.45 29.44 19.44
CA ARG A 514 8.01 29.57 19.16
C ARG A 514 7.21 28.88 20.28
N TYR A 515 7.21 29.47 21.47
CA TYR A 515 6.58 28.87 22.67
C TYR A 515 5.07 28.62 22.51
N ALA A 516 4.33 29.50 21.84
CA ALA A 516 2.89 29.33 21.62
C ALA A 516 2.58 28.11 20.74
N GLU A 517 3.43 27.80 19.77
CA GLU A 517 3.27 26.63 18.91
C GLU A 517 3.77 25.36 19.58
N ALA A 518 4.80 25.45 20.41
CA ALA A 518 5.21 24.35 21.29
C ALA A 518 4.07 23.94 22.24
N LEU A 519 3.41 24.92 22.89
CA LEU A 519 2.26 24.68 23.76
C LEU A 519 1.07 24.08 23.00
N ALA A 520 0.72 24.66 21.83
CA ALA A 520 -0.34 24.12 20.99
C ALA A 520 -0.03 22.70 20.50
N TYR A 521 1.25 22.39 20.25
CA TYR A 521 1.69 21.05 19.89
C TYR A 521 1.63 20.08 21.07
N MET A 522 2.04 20.50 22.27
CA MET A 522 1.91 19.71 23.49
C MET A 522 0.44 19.40 23.81
N TRP A 523 -0.48 20.30 23.47
CA TRP A 523 -1.93 20.06 23.58
C TRP A 523 -2.47 19.03 22.58
N ARG A 524 -1.68 18.61 21.59
CA ARG A 524 -2.05 17.56 20.63
C ARG A 524 -1.55 16.18 21.04
N LEU A 525 -0.54 16.13 21.91
CA LEU A 525 0.16 14.91 22.29
C LEU A 525 -0.71 14.01 23.17
N GLU A 526 -0.36 12.72 23.19
CA GLU A 526 -0.93 11.78 24.16
C GLU A 526 -0.60 12.19 25.60
N PRO A 527 -1.48 11.88 26.58
CA PRO A 527 -1.33 12.38 27.93
C PRO A 527 0.02 12.04 28.60
N GLU A 528 0.62 10.88 28.31
CA GLU A 528 1.88 10.47 28.95
C GLU A 528 3.09 11.27 28.41
N THR A 529 3.18 11.46 27.10
CA THR A 529 4.26 12.21 26.44
C THR A 529 4.11 13.72 26.67
N ALA A 530 2.87 14.21 26.73
CA ALA A 530 2.55 15.58 27.10
C ALA A 530 3.07 15.94 28.50
N PHE A 531 2.91 15.03 29.48
CA PHE A 531 3.32 15.26 30.87
C PHE A 531 4.83 15.38 31.06
N TYR A 532 5.60 14.49 30.43
CA TYR A 532 7.05 14.52 30.51
C TYR A 532 7.62 15.81 29.92
N ASN A 533 7.16 16.18 28.72
CA ASN A 533 7.54 17.42 28.05
C ASN A 533 7.08 18.66 28.83
N LEU A 534 5.89 18.61 29.45
CA LEU A 534 5.38 19.67 30.31
C LEU A 534 6.29 19.91 31.51
N LEU A 535 6.68 18.86 32.23
CA LEU A 535 7.55 19.00 33.40
C LEU A 535 8.96 19.49 33.04
N LYS A 536 9.53 18.98 31.95
CA LYS A 536 10.88 19.38 31.48
C LYS A 536 10.95 20.87 31.15
N TYR A 537 9.91 21.41 30.51
CA TYR A 537 9.87 22.81 30.06
C TYR A 537 8.94 23.72 30.90
N ALA A 538 8.43 23.25 32.04
CA ALA A 538 7.41 23.95 32.83
C ALA A 538 7.85 25.36 33.25
N THR A 539 9.09 25.52 33.72
CA THR A 539 9.62 26.81 34.17
C THR A 539 9.74 27.80 33.01
N VAL A 540 10.31 27.36 31.88
CA VAL A 540 10.47 28.18 30.67
C VAL A 540 9.11 28.62 30.11
N LEU A 541 8.12 27.72 30.12
CA LEU A 541 6.77 28.00 29.64
C LEU A 541 5.98 28.90 30.59
N LEU A 542 6.16 28.76 31.91
CA LEU A 542 5.53 29.64 32.91
C LEU A 542 6.13 31.06 32.88
N GLU A 543 7.42 31.21 32.59
CA GLU A 543 8.06 32.53 32.43
C GLU A 543 7.54 33.31 31.22
N GLN A 544 7.33 32.63 30.08
CA GLN A 544 6.95 33.29 28.82
C GLN A 544 5.43 33.32 28.60
N CYS A 545 4.71 32.26 28.98
CA CYS A 545 3.27 32.07 28.75
C CYS A 545 2.54 31.55 30.01
N PRO A 546 2.42 32.34 31.09
CA PRO A 546 1.90 31.86 32.39
C PRO A 546 0.43 31.45 32.34
N LYS A 547 -0.41 32.15 31.57
CA LYS A 547 -1.86 31.91 31.51
C LYS A 547 -2.23 30.65 30.73
N ASP A 548 -1.57 30.41 29.60
CA ASP A 548 -1.89 29.26 28.75
C ASP A 548 -1.29 27.98 29.36
N THR A 549 -0.10 28.09 29.95
CA THR A 549 0.56 26.98 30.66
C THR A 549 -0.23 26.57 31.90
N THR A 550 -0.76 27.52 32.69
CA THR A 550 -1.63 27.18 33.84
C THR A 550 -2.92 26.48 33.43
N GLN A 551 -3.57 26.92 32.34
CA GLN A 551 -4.73 26.22 31.79
C GLN A 551 -4.36 24.79 31.37
N PHE A 552 -3.20 24.59 30.75
CA PHE A 552 -2.69 23.26 30.41
C PHE A 552 -2.51 22.37 31.64
N PHE A 553 -1.91 22.89 32.71
CA PHE A 553 -1.79 22.20 34.00
C PHE A 553 -3.17 21.87 34.60
N ILE A 554 -4.12 22.79 34.54
CA ILE A 554 -5.49 22.57 35.04
C ILE A 554 -6.17 21.44 34.25
N ASP A 555 -6.15 21.50 32.93
CA ASP A 555 -6.80 20.50 32.08
C ASP A 555 -6.20 19.10 32.32
N TYR A 556 -4.87 19.02 32.47
CA TYR A 556 -4.16 17.76 32.72
C TYR A 556 -4.42 17.16 34.10
N TYR A 557 -4.36 17.97 35.17
CA TYR A 557 -4.55 17.44 36.52
C TYR A 557 -6.02 17.25 36.90
N THR A 558 -6.96 17.87 36.19
CA THR A 558 -8.41 17.70 36.42
C THR A 558 -9.03 16.54 35.63
N GLY A 559 -8.26 15.84 34.78
CA GLY A 559 -8.78 14.77 33.93
C GLY A 559 -9.50 15.27 32.68
N ASN A 560 -9.54 16.58 32.43
CA ASN A 560 -10.26 17.21 31.31
C ASN A 560 -9.40 17.40 30.06
N PHE A 561 -8.12 17.02 30.12
CA PHE A 561 -7.22 17.09 28.98
C PHE A 561 -7.77 16.34 27.78
N ARG A 562 -8.01 17.07 26.70
CA ARG A 562 -8.40 16.54 25.40
C ARG A 562 -7.40 16.99 24.36
N PRO A 563 -6.82 16.06 23.58
CA PRO A 563 -5.91 16.45 22.52
C PRO A 563 -6.66 17.28 21.47
N LYS A 564 -6.24 18.54 21.25
CA LYS A 564 -6.91 19.46 20.30
C LYS A 564 -6.42 19.21 18.87
N LYS A 565 -7.24 18.65 17.97
CA LYS A 565 -6.89 18.48 16.53
C LYS A 565 -7.18 19.78 15.72
N ASP A 566 -6.10 20.46 15.32
CA ASP A 566 -5.93 21.57 14.35
C ASP A 566 -6.62 22.95 14.47
N ALA A 567 -5.79 24.00 14.30
CA ALA A 567 -6.12 25.32 13.77
C ALA A 567 -4.98 25.79 12.86
N ILE A 568 -5.32 26.24 11.64
CA ILE A 568 -4.40 26.82 10.65
C ILE A 568 -4.13 28.29 11.03
N VAL A 569 -2.87 28.69 11.15
CA VAL A 569 -2.47 30.09 11.33
C VAL A 569 -2.38 30.75 9.95
N ILE A 570 -3.34 31.62 9.60
CA ILE A 570 -3.24 32.49 8.42
C ILE A 570 -2.54 33.80 8.85
N PRO A 571 -1.39 34.17 8.29
CA PRO A 571 -0.84 35.52 8.46
C PRO A 571 -1.62 36.49 7.57
N ASN A 572 -2.50 37.31 8.15
CA ASN A 572 -3.23 38.32 7.38
C ASN A 572 -2.32 39.50 7.00
N ALA A 573 -2.24 39.77 5.70
CA ALA A 573 -1.73 41.01 5.12
C ALA A 573 -2.63 42.20 5.52
N PRO A 574 -2.07 43.43 5.65
CA PRO A 574 -2.85 44.60 6.03
C PRO A 574 -3.68 45.11 4.86
N SER A 575 -4.95 45.41 5.10
CA SER A 575 -5.76 46.27 4.21
C SER A 575 -6.19 47.54 4.96
N PRO A 576 -6.21 48.70 4.29
CA PRO A 576 -6.26 50.01 4.94
C PRO A 576 -7.68 50.38 5.36
N SER A 577 -7.80 50.95 6.56
CA SER A 577 -9.02 51.54 7.09
C SER A 577 -9.30 52.93 6.51
N GLY A 578 -10.53 53.15 6.05
CA GLY A 578 -11.04 54.46 5.63
C GLY A 578 -12.57 54.55 5.64
N MET A 579 -13.12 54.73 6.84
CA MET A 579 -14.32 55.51 7.25
C MET A 579 -15.42 55.87 6.22
N GLY A 580 -16.70 55.62 6.55
CA GLY A 580 -17.84 56.43 6.08
C GLY A 580 -19.20 55.74 5.82
N LEU A 581 -20.16 55.98 6.72
CA LEU A 581 -21.62 55.75 6.71
C LEU A 581 -22.39 55.65 5.36
N GLY A 582 -23.39 54.74 5.31
CA GLY A 582 -24.74 55.05 4.79
C GLY A 582 -25.34 54.20 3.63
N LEU A 583 -26.45 53.50 3.94
CA LEU A 583 -27.55 52.99 3.08
C LEU A 583 -27.33 51.79 2.12
N GLY A 584 -27.95 50.64 2.48
CA GLY A 584 -29.22 50.19 1.88
C GLY A 584 -29.26 49.35 0.57
N VAL A 585 -29.45 48.03 0.74
CA VAL A 585 -30.35 47.09 0.01
C VAL A 585 -30.04 46.64 -1.46
N ALA A 586 -29.98 45.30 -1.62
CA ALA A 586 -30.24 44.46 -2.83
C ALA A 586 -29.26 44.60 -4.03
N SER A 587 -28.93 43.59 -4.85
CA SER A 587 -29.29 42.17 -4.98
C SER A 587 -28.33 41.53 -6.01
N SER A 588 -27.93 40.29 -5.75
CA SER A 588 -27.87 39.15 -6.68
C SER A 588 -27.14 39.22 -8.04
N ALA A 589 -26.34 38.16 -8.22
CA ALA A 589 -26.29 37.28 -9.40
C ALA A 589 -25.31 37.59 -10.55
N VAL A 590 -24.25 36.77 -10.53
CA VAL A 590 -23.67 36.04 -11.67
C VAL A 590 -22.97 36.88 -12.74
N GLN A 591 -21.64 36.78 -12.75
CA GLN A 591 -20.92 36.57 -14.01
C GLN A 591 -19.66 35.72 -13.80
N ASN A 592 -19.77 34.54 -14.42
CA ASN A 592 -18.85 33.45 -14.53
C ASN A 592 -17.59 33.80 -15.36
N LEU A 593 -16.51 33.06 -15.07
CA LEU A 593 -15.44 32.63 -15.99
C LEU A 593 -14.47 33.69 -16.55
N ALA A 594 -13.27 33.75 -15.94
CA ALA A 594 -12.01 33.87 -16.68
C ALA A 594 -10.84 33.43 -15.79
N ALA A 595 -10.28 32.27 -16.12
CA ALA A 595 -9.00 31.79 -15.62
C ALA A 595 -7.83 32.57 -16.25
N LEU A 596 -6.62 32.27 -15.73
CA LEU A 596 -5.29 32.47 -16.33
C LEU A 596 -4.61 33.82 -16.08
N LEU A 597 -3.56 33.76 -15.24
CA LEU A 597 -2.28 34.53 -15.23
C LEU A 597 -2.34 36.04 -15.56
N PRO A 598 -1.62 36.89 -14.79
CA PRO A 598 -0.22 37.12 -15.17
C PRO A 598 0.76 37.45 -14.02
N LEU A 599 1.99 36.94 -14.13
CA LEU A 599 3.25 37.59 -13.67
C LEU A 599 3.53 38.82 -14.60
N PRO A 600 4.54 39.72 -14.45
CA PRO A 600 5.80 39.56 -13.69
C PRO A 600 6.44 40.87 -13.13
N TYR A 601 7.63 40.68 -12.55
CA TYR A 601 8.85 41.52 -12.55
C TYR A 601 9.38 42.17 -11.25
N MET A 602 10.66 41.82 -11.03
CA MET A 602 11.67 42.24 -10.05
C MET A 602 12.11 43.71 -10.21
N ASN A 603 12.60 44.37 -9.15
CA ASN A 603 14.05 44.57 -8.92
C ASN A 603 14.41 45.36 -7.62
N THR A 604 15.36 44.78 -6.87
CA THR A 604 16.59 45.35 -6.25
C THR A 604 16.62 46.66 -5.44
N SER A 605 17.02 46.49 -4.17
CA SER A 605 18.17 47.12 -3.47
C SER A 605 18.20 48.63 -3.17
N ALA A 606 18.27 48.99 -1.86
CA ALA A 606 19.21 50.00 -1.34
C ALA A 606 19.25 50.01 0.21
N VAL A 607 20.46 50.25 0.73
CA VAL A 607 20.93 50.24 2.13
C VAL A 607 20.69 51.57 2.85
N ALA A 608 20.37 51.58 4.16
CA ALA A 608 20.93 52.50 5.18
C ALA A 608 20.35 52.27 6.60
N THR A 609 21.19 52.43 7.62
CA THR A 609 20.93 52.49 9.09
C THR A 609 21.66 53.72 9.65
N PRO A 610 21.45 54.20 10.91
CA PRO A 610 20.30 54.27 11.83
C PRO A 610 20.10 55.77 12.30
N PRO A 611 19.47 56.21 13.45
CA PRO A 611 19.71 55.80 14.87
C PRO A 611 18.44 55.68 15.76
N GLY A 612 18.68 55.30 17.03
CA GLY A 612 17.75 54.79 18.05
C GLY A 612 16.56 55.64 18.51
N GLY A 613 15.62 54.94 19.18
CA GLY A 613 14.52 55.48 19.96
C GLY A 613 13.56 54.37 20.40
N GLU A 614 13.59 54.01 21.69
CA GLU A 614 12.69 53.04 22.33
C GLU A 614 11.21 53.39 22.14
N SER A 615 10.37 52.42 21.77
CA SER A 615 8.96 52.41 22.18
C SER A 615 8.34 51.02 22.08
N LYS A 616 7.66 50.65 23.16
CA LYS A 616 6.98 49.39 23.46
C LYS A 616 5.92 49.06 22.40
N SER A 617 5.98 47.86 21.80
CA SER A 617 4.87 47.31 21.01
C SER A 617 4.14 46.23 21.81
N THR A 618 2.86 46.51 21.99
CA THR A 618 1.83 45.71 22.64
C THR A 618 1.62 44.37 21.93
N ILE A 619 1.59 43.29 22.70
CA ILE A 619 1.17 41.94 22.31
C ILE A 619 -0.31 41.99 21.90
N SER A 620 -0.60 41.72 20.63
CA SER A 620 -1.96 41.55 20.11
C SER A 620 -2.34 40.07 20.22
N GLN A 621 -3.38 39.81 21.02
CA GLN A 621 -3.94 38.49 21.30
C GLN A 621 -4.46 37.80 20.03
N ALA A 622 -4.00 36.57 19.78
CA ALA A 622 -4.64 35.66 18.83
C ALA A 622 -5.92 35.10 19.46
N GLN A 623 -7.08 35.42 18.87
CA GLN A 623 -8.35 34.77 19.24
C GLN A 623 -8.39 33.36 18.63
N ILE A 624 -8.48 32.38 19.51
CA ILE A 624 -8.72 30.97 19.18
C ILE A 624 -10.23 30.81 18.98
N VAL A 625 -10.65 30.38 17.78
CA VAL A 625 -12.04 30.00 17.51
C VAL A 625 -12.13 28.47 17.60
N GLU A 626 -12.95 27.99 18.52
CA GLU A 626 -13.19 26.58 18.81
C GLU A 626 -14.05 25.93 17.72
N THR A 627 -13.67 24.73 17.28
CA THR A 627 -14.60 23.81 16.63
C THR A 627 -14.57 22.47 17.35
N ASN A 628 -15.71 22.12 17.97
CA ASN A 628 -15.95 20.84 18.60
C ASN A 628 -16.14 19.76 17.53
N THR A 629 -15.43 18.63 17.65
CA THR A 629 -15.85 17.35 17.07
C THR A 629 -15.62 16.22 18.08
N ASP A 630 -16.61 15.33 18.15
CA ASP A 630 -16.82 14.26 19.14
C ASP A 630 -15.86 13.06 18.96
N ASP A 631 -14.71 13.04 19.65
CA ASP A 631 -13.92 11.82 19.92
C ASP A 631 -13.99 11.48 21.42
N PRO A 632 -14.08 10.19 21.84
CA PRO A 632 -14.14 9.81 23.24
C PRO A 632 -12.84 10.17 23.98
N ALA A 633 -12.97 10.71 25.20
CA ALA A 633 -11.83 11.17 25.99
C ALA A 633 -10.87 10.00 26.31
N PRO A 634 -9.57 10.14 26.07
CA PRO A 634 -8.61 9.11 26.45
C PRO A 634 -8.55 8.97 27.98
N GLU A 635 -8.70 7.74 28.49
CA GLU A 635 -8.47 7.46 29.91
C GLU A 635 -6.97 7.48 30.20
N TYR A 636 -6.51 8.38 31.07
CA TYR A 636 -5.12 8.43 31.53
C TYR A 636 -5.05 8.51 33.05
N LYS A 637 -3.89 8.11 33.60
CA LYS A 637 -3.65 8.17 35.04
C LYS A 637 -3.30 9.60 35.43
N ILE A 638 -4.21 10.25 36.16
CA ILE A 638 -3.97 11.57 36.73
C ILE A 638 -2.78 11.46 37.71
N PRO A 639 -1.67 12.19 37.49
CA PRO A 639 -0.53 12.18 38.38
C PRO A 639 -0.83 12.92 39.67
N LYS A 640 -0.01 12.70 40.70
CA LYS A 640 -0.18 13.38 41.99
C LYS A 640 0.03 14.89 41.83
N PRO A 641 -0.89 15.75 42.27
CA PRO A 641 -0.75 17.21 42.19
C PRO A 641 0.57 17.76 42.75
N ARG A 642 1.17 17.06 43.71
CA ARG A 642 2.50 17.38 44.27
C ARG A 642 3.63 17.42 43.24
N SER A 643 3.55 16.68 42.14
CA SER A 643 4.57 16.75 41.08
C SER A 643 4.61 18.10 40.38
N ALA A 644 3.53 18.87 40.40
CA ALA A 644 3.50 20.20 39.82
C ALA A 644 4.10 21.27 40.74
N PHE A 645 4.18 21.04 42.06
CA PHE A 645 4.50 22.09 43.04
C PHE A 645 5.88 22.72 42.79
N SER A 646 6.86 21.93 42.36
CA SER A 646 8.21 22.42 42.05
C SER A 646 8.24 23.37 40.85
N ALA A 647 7.27 23.30 39.93
CA ALA A 647 7.19 24.18 38.78
C ALA A 647 6.62 25.58 39.12
N PHE A 648 5.85 25.68 40.21
CA PHE A 648 5.10 26.89 40.58
C PHE A 648 5.72 27.71 41.73
N VAL A 649 6.92 27.35 42.21
CA VAL A 649 7.54 27.95 43.41
C VAL A 649 7.65 29.47 43.31
N ASP A 650 7.92 30.00 42.11
CA ASP A 650 8.08 31.45 41.87
C ASP A 650 6.78 32.14 41.39
N HIS A 651 5.67 31.39 41.25
CA HIS A 651 4.42 31.81 40.63
C HIS A 651 3.20 31.56 41.53
N ALA A 652 3.15 32.26 42.67
CA ALA A 652 2.09 32.11 43.67
C ALA A 652 0.65 32.37 43.18
N PRO A 653 0.33 33.39 42.35
CA PRO A 653 -1.05 33.61 41.92
C PRO A 653 -1.52 32.55 40.92
N GLU A 654 -0.65 32.11 40.00
CA GLU A 654 -0.90 31.01 39.09
C GLU A 654 -1.11 29.68 39.84
N PHE A 655 -0.33 29.45 40.90
CA PHE A 655 -0.45 28.28 41.75
C PHE A 655 -1.79 28.22 42.48
N ILE A 656 -2.30 29.35 42.99
CA ILE A 656 -3.62 29.41 43.62
C ILE A 656 -4.72 29.02 42.62
N VAL A 657 -4.66 29.53 41.39
CA VAL A 657 -5.65 29.20 40.35
C VAL A 657 -5.61 27.71 40.01
N PHE A 658 -4.41 27.13 39.94
CA PHE A 658 -4.22 25.68 39.75
C PHE A 658 -4.81 24.86 40.91
N LEU A 659 -4.52 25.21 42.16
CA LEU A 659 -5.04 24.53 43.35
C LEU A 659 -6.56 24.63 43.46
N GLU A 660 -7.13 25.82 43.22
CA GLU A 660 -8.58 26.04 43.21
C GLU A 660 -9.29 25.20 42.14
N ALA A 661 -8.69 25.08 40.96
CA ALA A 661 -9.24 24.27 39.88
C ALA A 661 -9.14 22.76 40.17
N CYS A 662 -8.03 22.30 40.76
CA CYS A 662 -7.87 20.91 41.20
C CYS A 662 -8.95 20.51 42.22
N ILE A 663 -9.22 21.38 43.20
CA ILE A 663 -10.25 21.14 44.23
C ILE A 663 -11.67 21.08 43.65
N ARG A 664 -11.96 21.85 42.59
CA ARG A 664 -13.26 21.81 41.91
C ARG A 664 -13.48 20.50 41.13
N SER A 665 -12.41 19.78 40.79
CA SER A 665 -12.50 18.50 40.06
C SER A 665 -12.65 17.31 41.02
N SER A 666 -13.56 16.38 40.72
CA SER A 666 -14.02 15.34 41.64
C SER A 666 -13.13 14.09 41.77
N ASN A 667 -12.00 14.01 41.06
CA ASN A 667 -11.24 12.77 40.83
C ASN A 667 -9.98 12.60 41.69
N LEU A 668 -9.89 13.28 42.84
CA LEU A 668 -8.70 13.25 43.71
C LEU A 668 -8.82 12.19 44.83
N ARG A 669 -7.71 11.51 45.14
CA ARG A 669 -7.59 10.64 46.32
C ARG A 669 -7.68 11.47 47.60
N GLU A 670 -8.16 10.87 48.69
CA GLU A 670 -8.39 11.57 49.96
C GLU A 670 -7.11 12.19 50.54
N ASP A 671 -5.97 11.51 50.45
CA ASP A 671 -4.66 12.03 50.90
C ASP A 671 -4.21 13.26 50.10
N ASP A 672 -4.39 13.24 48.78
CA ASP A 672 -4.03 14.36 47.92
C ASP A 672 -4.95 15.57 48.18
N LYS A 673 -6.21 15.33 48.56
CA LYS A 673 -7.09 16.41 49.02
C LYS A 673 -6.55 17.05 50.30
N VAL A 674 -6.09 16.27 51.28
CA VAL A 674 -5.49 16.82 52.52
C VAL A 674 -4.32 17.73 52.19
N ASP A 675 -3.38 17.25 51.37
CA ASP A 675 -2.19 18.00 50.97
C ASP A 675 -2.56 19.26 50.15
N LEU A 676 -3.55 19.18 49.25
CA LEU A 676 -4.03 20.33 48.47
C LEU A 676 -4.73 21.37 49.35
N TYR A 677 -5.59 20.96 50.28
CA TYR A 677 -6.30 21.89 51.16
C TYR A 677 -5.35 22.51 52.19
N THR A 678 -4.37 21.77 52.70
CA THR A 678 -3.35 22.31 53.61
C THR A 678 -2.45 23.31 52.90
N THR A 679 -1.97 23.00 51.69
CA THR A 679 -1.14 23.92 50.89
C THR A 679 -1.93 25.12 50.36
N LEU A 680 -3.20 24.96 49.98
CA LEU A 680 -4.06 26.09 49.64
C LEU A 680 -4.31 26.99 50.85
N PHE A 681 -4.54 26.40 52.02
CA PHE A 681 -4.72 27.15 53.27
C PHE A 681 -3.43 27.88 53.66
N GLU A 682 -2.27 27.24 53.54
CA GLU A 682 -0.95 27.87 53.72
C GLU A 682 -0.75 29.00 52.72
N MET A 683 -1.10 28.81 51.45
CA MET A 683 -0.94 29.81 50.41
C MET A 683 -1.90 30.99 50.59
N TYR A 684 -3.14 30.78 51.03
CA TYR A 684 -4.07 31.85 51.40
C TYR A 684 -3.60 32.64 52.62
N LEU A 685 -3.04 31.97 53.64
CA LEU A 685 -2.48 32.65 54.80
C LEU A 685 -1.16 33.38 54.45
N HIS A 686 -0.32 32.79 53.62
CA HIS A 686 0.93 33.38 53.15
C HIS A 686 0.65 34.61 52.28
N THR A 687 -0.26 34.51 51.31
CA THR A 687 -0.71 35.67 50.53
C THR A 687 -1.42 36.71 51.39
N ALA A 688 -2.26 36.33 52.36
CA ALA A 688 -2.85 37.27 53.31
C ALA A 688 -1.79 38.00 54.17
N SER A 689 -0.68 37.34 54.50
CA SER A 689 0.43 37.93 55.26
C SER A 689 1.32 38.87 54.42
N LEU A 690 1.46 38.60 53.12
CA LEU A 690 2.20 39.43 52.16
C LEU A 690 1.43 40.70 51.76
N GLN A 691 0.09 40.66 51.84
CA GLN A 691 -0.77 41.80 51.49
C GLN A 691 -0.72 42.89 52.58
N LYS A 692 -0.44 44.13 52.16
CA LYS A 692 -0.34 45.30 53.06
C LYS A 692 -1.70 45.97 53.35
N SER A 693 -2.76 45.62 52.62
CA SER A 693 -4.10 46.21 52.75
C SER A 693 -5.01 45.37 53.66
N SER A 694 -5.66 46.02 54.64
CA SER A 694 -6.58 45.37 55.60
C SER A 694 -7.77 44.70 54.91
N SER A 695 -8.28 45.28 53.82
CA SER A 695 -9.44 44.74 53.09
C SER A 695 -9.10 43.49 52.29
N ALA A 696 -7.98 43.48 51.56
CA ALA A 696 -7.55 42.30 50.80
C ALA A 696 -7.19 41.16 51.75
N ARG A 697 -6.61 41.47 52.92
CA ARG A 697 -6.35 40.49 53.98
C ARG A 697 -7.64 39.84 54.49
N GLU A 698 -8.68 40.63 54.77
CA GLU A 698 -9.98 40.11 55.18
C GLU A 698 -10.66 39.24 54.11
N GLU A 699 -10.46 39.55 52.81
CA GLU A 699 -10.96 38.73 51.70
C GLU A 699 -10.27 37.36 51.61
N TRP A 700 -8.94 37.31 51.75
CA TRP A 700 -8.20 36.05 51.79
C TRP A 700 -8.47 35.26 53.07
N GLU A 701 -8.61 35.93 54.21
CA GLU A 701 -9.05 35.31 55.46
C GLU A 701 -10.50 34.79 55.35
N ALA A 702 -11.39 35.46 54.62
CA ALA A 702 -12.75 34.99 54.34
C ALA A 702 -12.75 33.77 53.41
N LYS A 703 -11.87 33.74 52.40
CA LYS A 703 -11.64 32.55 51.57
C LYS A 703 -11.12 31.39 52.42
N ALA A 704 -10.15 31.64 53.31
CA ALA A 704 -9.68 30.64 54.27
C ALA A 704 -10.78 30.19 55.24
N LYS A 705 -11.68 31.08 55.70
CA LYS A 705 -12.89 30.71 56.47
C LYS A 705 -13.81 29.83 55.66
N SER A 706 -14.03 30.12 54.37
CA SER A 706 -14.91 29.31 53.53
C SER A 706 -14.35 27.91 53.28
N LEU A 707 -13.02 27.72 53.25
CA LEU A 707 -12.42 26.38 53.19
C LEU A 707 -12.70 25.57 54.47
N ILE A 708 -12.78 26.24 55.62
CA ILE A 708 -13.12 25.60 56.91
C ILE A 708 -14.63 25.40 57.07
N GLN A 709 -15.45 26.38 56.65
CA GLN A 709 -16.91 26.40 56.84
C GLN A 709 -17.68 25.53 55.84
N SER A 710 -17.09 25.22 54.66
CA SER A 710 -17.78 24.49 53.59
C SER A 710 -18.29 23.13 54.10
N PRO A 711 -19.61 22.97 54.32
CA PRO A 711 -20.20 21.77 54.90
C PRO A 711 -20.85 20.97 53.78
N ASN A 712 -20.18 19.94 53.29
CA ASN A 712 -20.88 18.89 52.57
C ASN A 712 -20.74 17.59 53.36
N ASN A 713 -21.83 17.26 54.04
CA ASN A 713 -22.15 16.07 54.84
C ASN A 713 -22.03 14.72 54.09
N LYS A 714 -21.10 14.60 53.14
CA LYS A 714 -20.79 13.37 52.42
C LYS A 714 -19.28 13.06 52.31
N GLN A 715 -18.38 13.98 52.68
CA GLN A 715 -16.94 13.70 52.77
C GLN A 715 -16.41 14.26 54.11
N PRO A 716 -15.68 13.47 54.92
CA PRO A 716 -15.02 13.99 56.11
C PRO A 716 -14.07 15.11 55.68
N ASN A 717 -14.01 16.19 56.47
CA ASN A 717 -13.07 17.29 56.22
C ASN A 717 -11.67 16.70 56.04
N PRO A 718 -11.03 16.83 54.86
CA PRO A 718 -9.74 16.20 54.61
C PRO A 718 -8.63 16.84 55.45
N ILE A 719 -8.84 18.07 55.93
CA ILE A 719 -7.79 18.79 56.63
C ILE A 719 -7.62 18.21 58.03
N ASP A 720 -6.40 17.73 58.31
CA ASP A 720 -6.02 17.31 59.66
C ASP A 720 -6.25 18.49 60.60
N THR A 721 -7.22 18.33 61.50
CA THR A 721 -7.63 19.34 62.48
C THR A 721 -6.45 19.85 63.31
N SER A 722 -5.42 19.02 63.51
CA SER A 722 -4.20 19.41 64.21
C SER A 722 -3.36 20.39 63.38
N ASN A 723 -3.22 20.17 62.07
CA ASN A 723 -2.51 21.06 61.15
C ASN A 723 -3.25 22.38 60.95
N VAL A 724 -4.59 22.38 60.90
CA VAL A 724 -5.39 23.62 60.88
C VAL A 724 -5.20 24.42 62.16
N LEU A 725 -5.22 23.76 63.32
CA LEU A 725 -5.00 24.42 64.61
C LEU A 725 -3.58 24.97 64.72
N LEU A 726 -2.58 24.24 64.23
CA LEU A 726 -1.18 24.67 64.23
C LEU A 726 -0.96 25.85 63.27
N LEU A 727 -1.40 25.75 62.02
CA LEU A 727 -1.30 26.82 61.03
C LEU A 727 -2.11 28.06 61.42
N SER A 728 -3.29 27.89 62.03
CA SER A 728 -4.09 29.01 62.55
C SER A 728 -3.48 29.66 63.80
N HIS A 729 -2.76 28.90 64.63
CA HIS A 729 -2.02 29.46 65.76
C HIS A 729 -0.74 30.17 65.31
N LEU A 730 -0.02 29.62 64.31
CA LEU A 730 1.15 30.27 63.72
C LEU A 730 0.79 31.57 62.97
N SER A 731 -0.44 31.67 62.43
CA SER A 731 -0.95 32.84 61.70
C SER A 731 -1.89 33.77 62.50
N ASN A 732 -2.15 33.48 63.79
CA ASN A 732 -3.04 34.24 64.70
C ASN A 732 -4.53 34.34 64.27
N PHE A 733 -5.13 33.24 63.81
CA PHE A 733 -6.50 33.20 63.27
C PHE A 733 -7.54 32.59 64.24
N ARG A 734 -8.22 33.43 65.06
CA ARG A 734 -9.15 32.98 66.14
C ARG A 734 -10.44 32.32 65.65
N THR A 735 -11.05 32.85 64.59
CA THR A 735 -12.36 32.38 64.08
C THR A 735 -12.30 30.94 63.58
N GLY A 736 -11.16 30.49 63.03
CA GLY A 736 -10.97 29.11 62.58
C GLY A 736 -11.02 28.09 63.73
N THR A 737 -10.53 28.45 64.92
CA THR A 737 -10.46 27.51 66.06
C THR A 737 -11.83 27.13 66.62
N ILE A 738 -12.80 28.05 66.59
CA ILE A 738 -14.18 27.81 67.07
C ILE A 738 -14.92 26.87 66.11
N LEU A 739 -14.79 27.11 64.81
CA LEU A 739 -15.42 26.32 63.76
C LEU A 739 -14.91 24.87 63.71
N VAL A 740 -13.59 24.67 63.89
CA VAL A 740 -13.00 23.32 63.91
C VAL A 740 -13.48 22.53 65.13
N ARG A 741 -13.70 23.18 66.28
CA ARG A 741 -14.28 22.54 67.47
C ARG A 741 -15.76 22.17 67.29
N GLU A 742 -16.53 23.01 66.60
CA GLU A 742 -17.91 22.75 66.19
C GLU A 742 -18.05 21.53 65.29
N GLN A 743 -17.09 21.29 64.41
CA GLN A 743 -17.07 20.15 63.50
C GLN A 743 -16.72 18.81 64.15
N GLN A 744 -15.96 18.79 65.25
CA GLN A 744 -15.62 17.54 65.95
C GLN A 744 -16.75 17.01 66.85
N GLY A 745 -17.92 17.64 66.87
CA GLY A 745 -19.04 17.20 67.71
C GLY A 745 -18.75 17.29 69.20
N LEU A 746 -17.68 17.98 69.59
CA LEU A 746 -17.34 18.28 70.98
C LEU A 746 -18.26 19.42 71.49
N HIS A 747 -19.57 19.22 71.33
CA HIS A 747 -20.61 20.16 71.75
C HIS A 747 -20.53 20.42 73.25
N SER A 748 -20.09 19.42 74.02
CA SER A 748 -19.78 19.54 75.44
C SER A 748 -18.60 20.47 75.72
N ASP A 749 -17.54 20.48 74.90
CA ASP A 749 -16.39 21.37 75.09
C ASP A 749 -16.65 22.78 74.56
N ILE A 750 -17.51 22.91 73.54
CA ILE A 750 -18.04 24.21 73.10
C ILE A 750 -18.91 24.81 74.21
N PHE A 751 -19.86 24.03 74.73
CA PHE A 751 -20.69 24.44 75.86
C PHE A 751 -19.81 24.74 77.08
N ARG A 752 -18.77 23.95 77.35
CA ARG A 752 -17.79 24.22 78.42
C ARG A 752 -17.01 25.50 78.18
N SER A 753 -16.58 25.78 76.94
CA SER A 753 -15.88 27.01 76.60
C SER A 753 -16.76 28.22 76.90
N TYR A 754 -18.05 28.17 76.55
CA TYR A 754 -19.03 29.22 76.88
C TYR A 754 -19.33 29.32 78.37
N THR A 755 -19.43 28.18 79.09
CA THR A 755 -19.60 28.19 80.55
C THR A 755 -18.35 28.71 81.27
N SER A 756 -17.15 28.47 80.73
CA SER A 756 -15.89 28.97 81.30
C SER A 756 -15.72 30.47 81.10
N THR A 757 -16.31 31.01 80.03
CA THR A 757 -16.38 32.45 79.76
C THR A 757 -17.62 33.13 80.36
N ASN A 758 -18.47 32.40 81.09
CA ASN A 758 -19.74 32.86 81.69
C ASN A 758 -20.70 33.55 80.70
N ASP A 759 -20.84 33.03 79.48
CA ASP A 759 -21.78 33.55 78.48
C ASP A 759 -23.09 32.72 78.44
N VAL A 760 -24.12 33.18 79.15
CA VAL A 760 -25.43 32.51 79.29
C VAL A 760 -26.22 32.50 77.96
N ARG A 761 -26.07 33.54 77.14
CA ARG A 761 -26.77 33.65 75.84
C ARG A 761 -26.10 32.78 74.78
N GLY A 762 -24.76 32.72 74.79
CA GLY A 762 -23.99 31.77 74.00
C GLY A 762 -24.35 30.31 74.34
N ALA A 763 -24.50 29.99 75.62
CA ALA A 763 -24.88 28.67 76.10
C ALA A 763 -26.32 28.25 75.73
N LEU A 764 -27.31 29.15 75.83
CA LEU A 764 -28.69 28.88 75.39
C LEU A 764 -28.79 28.67 73.88
N ASN A 765 -28.09 29.49 73.08
CA ASN A 765 -28.03 29.31 71.64
C ASN A 765 -27.33 28.00 71.27
N ALA A 766 -26.30 27.60 72.01
CA ALA A 766 -25.67 26.29 71.87
C ALA A 766 -26.64 25.16 72.24
N LEU A 767 -27.43 25.27 73.31
CA LEU A 767 -28.42 24.24 73.67
C LEU A 767 -29.54 24.13 72.62
N HIS A 768 -30.07 25.24 72.11
CA HIS A 768 -31.11 25.17 71.08
C HIS A 768 -30.60 24.57 69.77
N LYS A 769 -29.31 24.80 69.43
CA LYS A 769 -28.69 24.25 68.23
C LYS A 769 -28.24 22.80 68.39
N TYR A 770 -27.61 22.46 69.50
CA TYR A 770 -26.96 21.15 69.71
C TYR A 770 -27.78 20.20 70.60
N GLY A 771 -28.76 20.69 71.34
CA GLY A 771 -29.67 19.87 72.15
C GLY A 771 -30.38 18.76 71.38
N PRO A 772 -30.98 18.99 70.20
CA PRO A 772 -31.62 17.90 69.44
C PRO A 772 -30.63 16.90 68.83
N LEU A 773 -29.34 17.25 68.74
CA LEU A 773 -28.28 16.39 68.20
C LEU A 773 -27.69 15.48 69.28
N ASP A 774 -27.49 16.01 70.47
CA ASP A 774 -27.06 15.26 71.65
C ASP A 774 -28.11 15.37 72.76
N PRO A 775 -29.02 14.39 72.85
CA PRO A 775 -30.08 14.41 73.86
C PRO A 775 -29.58 14.35 75.31
N SER A 776 -28.30 13.96 75.51
CA SER A 776 -27.60 13.98 76.80
C SER A 776 -27.21 15.38 77.29
N LEU A 777 -27.23 16.38 76.40
CA LEU A 777 -27.07 17.79 76.76
C LEU A 777 -28.30 18.32 77.49
N TYR A 778 -29.51 17.77 77.26
CA TYR A 778 -30.73 18.21 77.96
C TYR A 778 -30.65 17.95 79.47
N PRO A 779 -30.17 16.80 79.96
CA PRO A 779 -29.86 16.60 81.37
C PRO A 779 -28.77 17.53 81.93
N ALA A 780 -27.65 17.71 81.21
CA ALA A 780 -26.54 18.57 81.66
C ALA A 780 -26.94 20.07 81.69
N ALA A 781 -27.77 20.48 80.75
CA ALA A 781 -28.33 21.81 80.68
C ALA A 781 -29.44 22.01 81.72
N LEU A 782 -30.29 21.01 81.98
CA LEU A 782 -31.24 21.06 83.08
C LEU A 782 -30.51 21.20 84.43
N ALA A 783 -29.34 20.57 84.60
CA ALA A 783 -28.48 20.78 85.76
C ALA A 783 -27.84 22.19 85.80
N TYR A 784 -27.36 22.72 84.66
CA TYR A 784 -26.77 24.07 84.59
C TYR A 784 -27.82 25.18 84.80
N PHE A 785 -28.98 25.09 84.17
CA PHE A 785 -30.04 26.09 84.31
C PHE A 785 -30.71 26.06 85.69
N THR A 786 -30.65 24.93 86.40
CA THR A 786 -31.10 24.84 87.81
C THR A 786 -30.01 25.16 88.83
N SER A 787 -28.78 25.49 88.40
CA SER A 787 -27.63 25.67 89.31
C SER A 787 -27.48 27.06 89.93
N SER A 788 -28.06 28.13 89.38
CA SER A 788 -28.08 29.45 90.05
C SER A 788 -29.39 30.22 89.84
N PRO A 789 -29.81 31.03 90.83
CA PRO A 789 -31.07 31.79 90.75
C PRO A 789 -31.04 32.88 89.68
N SER A 790 -29.85 33.44 89.37
CA SER A 790 -29.66 34.46 88.34
C SER A 790 -29.78 33.88 86.92
N ILE A 791 -29.23 32.67 86.71
CA ILE A 791 -29.31 31.96 85.41
C ILE A 791 -30.74 31.47 85.15
N LEU A 792 -31.47 31.05 86.19
CA LEU A 792 -32.86 30.60 86.06
C LEU A 792 -33.82 31.76 85.75
N GLN A 793 -33.56 32.95 86.27
CA GLN A 793 -34.30 34.17 85.91
C GLN A 793 -34.02 34.62 84.47
N GLU A 794 -32.79 34.45 83.97
CA GLU A 794 -32.46 34.75 82.56
C GLU A 794 -32.96 33.69 81.56
N ALA A 795 -33.17 32.44 82.00
CA ALA A 795 -33.59 31.33 81.12
C ALA A 795 -35.12 31.17 80.96
N GLY A 796 -35.93 31.49 81.99
CA GLY A 796 -37.40 31.47 81.95
C GLY A 796 -38.07 30.06 81.98
N PRO A 797 -39.33 29.96 82.45
CA PRO A 797 -40.01 28.67 82.70
C PRO A 797 -40.53 27.95 81.44
N GLU A 798 -40.80 28.65 80.34
CA GLU A 798 -41.31 28.03 79.10
C GLU A 798 -40.25 27.17 78.39
N ASN A 799 -38.98 27.57 78.50
CA ASN A 799 -37.86 26.80 77.95
C ASN A 799 -37.63 25.50 78.73
N LEU A 800 -38.02 25.45 80.01
CA LEU A 800 -37.96 24.24 80.82
C LEU A 800 -39.05 23.22 80.42
N SER A 801 -40.28 23.67 80.17
CA SER A 801 -41.35 22.78 79.66
C SER A 801 -41.03 22.19 78.29
N ALA A 802 -40.41 22.98 77.40
CA ALA A 802 -39.99 22.50 76.09
C ALA A 802 -38.89 21.43 76.17
N ILE A 803 -38.01 21.52 77.17
CA ILE A 803 -37.00 20.49 77.43
C ILE A 803 -37.67 19.20 77.94
N LEU A 804 -38.71 19.31 78.79
CA LEU A 804 -39.43 18.15 79.32
C LEU A 804 -40.25 17.40 78.26
N ASP A 805 -40.96 18.11 77.38
CA ASP A 805 -41.73 17.48 76.29
C ASP A 805 -40.80 16.71 75.33
N LYS A 806 -39.60 17.22 75.08
CA LYS A 806 -38.59 16.51 74.26
C LYS A 806 -38.04 15.27 74.95
N ILE A 807 -37.87 15.31 76.26
CA ILE A 807 -37.43 14.14 77.03
C ILE A 807 -38.44 12.99 76.90
N ASP A 808 -39.74 13.29 76.76
CA ASP A 808 -40.78 12.28 76.55
C ASP A 808 -40.82 11.72 75.13
N THR A 809 -40.86 12.59 74.12
CA THR A 809 -40.93 12.14 72.71
C THR A 809 -39.77 11.22 72.38
N ASP A 810 -38.63 11.46 73.01
CA ASP A 810 -37.38 10.76 72.77
C ASP A 810 -37.14 9.63 73.80
N GLY A 811 -37.98 9.50 74.83
CA GLY A 811 -37.90 8.45 75.86
C GLY A 811 -36.58 8.44 76.64
N LEU A 812 -35.92 9.59 76.78
CA LEU A 812 -34.54 9.70 77.28
C LEU A 812 -34.41 9.39 78.76
N MET A 813 -35.49 9.65 79.50
CA MET A 813 -35.59 9.37 80.91
C MET A 813 -36.95 8.78 81.19
N ALA A 814 -37.00 7.73 82.01
CA ALA A 814 -38.27 7.27 82.54
C ALA A 814 -38.91 8.43 83.33
N PRO A 815 -40.25 8.56 83.33
CA PRO A 815 -40.92 9.66 84.04
C PRO A 815 -40.52 9.77 85.53
N LEU A 816 -40.07 8.67 86.15
CA LEU A 816 -39.53 8.62 87.50
C LEU A 816 -38.14 9.29 87.67
N GLN A 817 -37.26 9.19 86.68
CA GLN A 817 -35.91 9.76 86.74
C GLN A 817 -35.94 11.30 86.59
N VAL A 818 -36.88 11.82 85.80
CA VAL A 818 -37.07 13.26 85.57
C VAL A 818 -37.39 14.00 86.89
N ILE A 819 -38.11 13.33 87.78
CA ILE A 819 -38.45 13.88 89.10
C ILE A 819 -37.21 13.97 90.01
N GLN A 820 -36.26 13.03 89.90
CA GLN A 820 -35.07 12.98 90.76
C GLN A 820 -34.08 14.12 90.46
N THR A 821 -33.83 14.41 89.18
CA THR A 821 -32.88 15.48 88.76
C THR A 821 -33.33 16.88 89.17
N LEU A 822 -34.64 17.12 89.16
CA LEU A 822 -35.22 18.41 89.56
C LEU A 822 -35.22 18.62 91.08
N SER A 823 -35.25 17.54 91.86
CA SER A 823 -35.24 17.60 93.33
C SER A 823 -33.88 17.98 93.93
N ALA A 824 -32.78 17.77 93.20
CA ALA A 824 -31.41 17.90 93.70
C ALA A 824 -30.98 19.36 93.99
N ASN A 825 -31.53 20.35 93.27
CA ASN A 825 -31.04 21.74 93.31
C ASN A 825 -32.02 22.73 93.98
N GLY A 826 -33.12 22.27 94.58
CA GLY A 826 -33.96 23.06 95.50
C GLY A 826 -34.74 24.26 94.91
N VAL A 827 -34.76 24.45 93.59
CA VAL A 827 -35.29 25.66 92.92
C VAL A 827 -36.59 25.42 92.10
N ALA A 828 -37.01 24.17 91.83
CA ALA A 828 -38.16 23.85 90.94
C ALA A 828 -39.51 23.60 91.67
N THR A 829 -40.66 23.92 91.04
CA THR A 829 -42.04 23.76 91.61
C THR A 829 -42.88 22.67 90.91
N MET A 830 -43.73 21.94 91.67
CA MET A 830 -44.53 20.77 91.20
C MET A 830 -45.56 21.09 90.09
N GLY A 831 -45.92 22.37 89.91
CA GLY A 831 -46.89 22.78 88.89
C GLY A 831 -46.44 22.52 87.44
N MET A 832 -45.13 22.35 87.21
CA MET A 832 -44.55 22.30 85.86
C MET A 832 -44.57 20.90 85.19
N ILE A 833 -45.03 19.82 85.87
CA ILE A 833 -44.84 18.42 85.39
C ILE A 833 -46.17 17.66 85.08
N LYS A 834 -47.36 18.21 85.40
CA LYS A 834 -48.63 17.46 85.41
C LYS A 834 -49.20 17.03 84.04
N SER A 835 -49.03 17.82 82.98
CA SER A 835 -49.61 17.57 81.65
C SER A 835 -48.96 16.40 80.92
N TYR A 836 -47.67 16.21 81.15
CA TYR A 836 -46.85 15.23 80.46
C TYR A 836 -47.37 13.78 80.65
N LEU A 837 -47.73 13.37 81.87
CA LEU A 837 -48.10 11.98 82.16
C LEU A 837 -49.42 11.48 81.54
N GLY A 838 -50.28 12.36 80.98
CA GLY A 838 -51.63 11.99 80.55
C GLY A 838 -51.76 11.40 79.14
N THR A 839 -50.88 11.77 78.20
CA THR A 839 -51.01 11.50 76.76
C THR A 839 -50.54 10.11 76.34
N THR A 840 -49.56 9.55 77.03
CA THR A 840 -48.88 8.30 76.64
C THR A 840 -49.81 7.08 76.63
N ILE A 841 -50.87 7.07 77.46
CA ILE A 841 -51.73 5.89 77.69
C ILE A 841 -52.70 5.58 76.53
N ALA A 842 -53.08 6.55 75.68
CA ALA A 842 -54.14 6.38 74.69
C ALA A 842 -53.71 5.67 73.39
N ARG A 843 -52.43 5.81 72.99
CA ARG A 843 -51.91 5.39 71.68
C ARG A 843 -51.92 3.87 71.45
N GLU A 844 -51.70 3.08 72.49
CA GLU A 844 -51.45 1.63 72.36
C GLU A 844 -52.67 0.79 71.94
N ARG A 845 -53.87 1.37 71.82
CA ARG A 845 -55.11 0.61 71.53
C ARG A 845 -55.43 0.37 70.05
N ASP A 846 -54.99 1.22 69.13
CA ASP A 846 -55.48 1.22 67.74
C ASP A 846 -54.82 0.15 66.83
N GLU A 847 -53.57 -0.19 67.07
CA GLU A 847 -52.74 -1.08 66.22
C GLU A 847 -53.27 -2.53 66.12
N ILE A 848 -54.06 -2.98 67.09
CA ILE A 848 -54.52 -4.38 67.20
C ILE A 848 -55.56 -4.76 66.11
N SER A 849 -56.26 -3.80 65.53
CA SER A 849 -57.41 -4.05 64.63
C SER A 849 -57.02 -4.45 63.20
N ALA A 850 -55.95 -3.88 62.65
CA ALA A 850 -55.59 -4.00 61.23
C ALA A 850 -55.10 -5.40 60.82
N ASN A 851 -54.39 -6.09 61.70
CA ASN A 851 -53.73 -7.37 61.40
C ASN A 851 -54.69 -8.54 61.09
N ARG A 852 -56.00 -8.41 61.34
CA ARG A 852 -56.96 -9.53 61.15
C ARG A 852 -57.45 -9.72 59.71
N ALA A 853 -57.47 -8.68 58.88
CA ALA A 853 -58.11 -8.74 57.55
C ALA A 853 -57.28 -9.48 56.48
N THR A 854 -55.95 -9.46 56.60
CA THR A 854 -55.01 -10.00 55.60
C THR A 854 -54.99 -11.53 55.52
N ILE A 855 -55.41 -12.23 56.58
CA ILE A 855 -55.30 -13.68 56.69
C ILE A 855 -56.29 -14.43 55.77
N GLU A 856 -57.44 -13.84 55.43
CA GLU A 856 -58.53 -14.55 54.73
C GLU A 856 -58.27 -14.75 53.23
N THR A 857 -57.63 -13.80 52.56
CA THR A 857 -57.44 -13.80 51.10
C THR A 857 -56.49 -14.90 50.62
N LEU A 858 -55.42 -15.19 51.38
CA LEU A 858 -54.40 -16.17 51.01
C LEU A 858 -54.91 -17.62 50.97
N ARG A 859 -55.99 -17.94 51.70
CA ARG A 859 -56.53 -19.31 51.75
C ARG A 859 -57.19 -19.76 50.44
N GLN A 860 -57.89 -18.86 49.74
CA GLN A 860 -58.66 -19.20 48.54
C GLN A 860 -57.79 -19.61 47.35
N ASP A 861 -56.64 -18.96 47.12
CA ASP A 861 -55.77 -19.25 45.97
C ASP A 861 -55.17 -20.66 46.02
N THR A 862 -54.89 -21.17 47.23
CA THR A 862 -54.24 -22.46 47.44
C THR A 862 -55.12 -23.65 47.03
N GLU A 863 -56.44 -23.55 47.14
CA GLU A 863 -57.37 -24.63 46.76
C GLU A 863 -57.42 -24.85 45.24
N THR A 864 -57.49 -23.77 44.46
CA THR A 864 -57.61 -23.86 42.99
C THR A 864 -56.45 -24.58 42.30
N LYS A 865 -55.23 -24.45 42.84
CA LYS A 865 -54.02 -25.09 42.31
C LYS A 865 -54.01 -26.60 42.55
N LYS A 866 -54.59 -27.07 43.65
CA LYS A 866 -54.65 -28.50 43.99
C LYS A 866 -55.55 -29.28 43.02
N ASP A 867 -56.61 -28.67 42.51
CA ASP A 867 -57.52 -29.35 41.60
C ASP A 867 -56.90 -29.60 40.21
N LYS A 868 -56.12 -28.63 39.69
CA LYS A 868 -55.40 -28.78 38.41
C LYS A 868 -54.41 -29.94 38.40
N LEU A 869 -53.74 -30.20 39.53
CA LEU A 869 -52.79 -31.31 39.65
C LEU A 869 -53.48 -32.69 39.56
N LYS A 870 -54.69 -32.81 40.11
CA LYS A 870 -55.46 -34.07 40.07
C LYS A 870 -55.93 -34.42 38.65
N ASP A 871 -56.27 -33.42 37.85
CA ASP A 871 -56.70 -33.62 36.47
C ASP A 871 -55.60 -34.18 35.57
N LEU A 872 -54.35 -33.72 35.75
CA LEU A 872 -53.20 -34.14 34.94
C LEU A 872 -52.76 -35.60 35.18
N GLN A 873 -53.00 -36.15 36.38
CA GLN A 873 -52.56 -37.51 36.71
C GLN A 873 -53.49 -38.61 36.17
N ASN A 874 -54.78 -38.33 35.99
CA ASN A 874 -55.80 -39.39 35.87
C ASN A 874 -56.49 -39.50 34.50
N LYS A 875 -56.27 -38.56 33.55
CA LYS A 875 -56.97 -38.54 32.25
C LYS A 875 -55.99 -38.68 31.07
N PRO A 876 -56.24 -39.57 30.08
CA PRO A 876 -55.39 -39.68 28.89
C PRO A 876 -55.57 -38.47 27.95
N VAL A 877 -54.47 -38.04 27.31
CA VAL A 877 -54.42 -36.87 26.41
C VAL A 877 -54.29 -37.33 24.95
N VAL A 878 -55.15 -36.84 24.05
CA VAL A 878 -55.14 -37.16 22.61
C VAL A 878 -54.39 -36.09 21.83
N PHE A 879 -53.39 -36.48 21.02
CA PHE A 879 -52.64 -35.55 20.16
C PHE A 879 -53.16 -35.56 18.71
N GLN A 880 -53.65 -34.41 18.21
CA GLN A 880 -54.24 -34.27 16.86
C GLN A 880 -53.40 -33.44 15.87
N SER A 881 -52.21 -32.99 16.27
CA SER A 881 -51.39 -32.10 15.44
C SER A 881 -50.72 -32.84 14.28
N SER A 882 -51.01 -32.44 13.04
CA SER A 882 -50.48 -33.05 11.81
C SER A 882 -49.24 -32.35 11.21
N ARG A 883 -48.75 -31.27 11.84
CA ARG A 883 -47.61 -30.47 11.39
C ARG A 883 -46.59 -30.26 12.50
N CYS A 884 -45.31 -30.24 12.15
CA CYS A 884 -44.23 -29.96 13.08
C CYS A 884 -44.22 -28.47 13.47
N LYS A 885 -44.16 -28.14 14.77
CA LYS A 885 -44.13 -26.74 15.22
C LYS A 885 -42.81 -25.99 14.91
N VAL A 886 -41.73 -26.68 14.52
CA VAL A 886 -40.43 -26.07 14.21
C VAL A 886 -40.28 -25.78 12.71
N CYS A 887 -40.49 -26.77 11.84
CA CYS A 887 -40.33 -26.58 10.39
C CYS A 887 -41.64 -26.30 9.64
N GLY A 888 -42.81 -26.55 10.25
CA GLY A 888 -44.11 -26.31 9.64
C GLY A 888 -44.57 -27.35 8.61
N GLU A 889 -43.71 -28.29 8.19
CA GLU A 889 -44.06 -29.37 7.25
C GLU A 889 -44.93 -30.46 7.91
N SER A 890 -45.62 -31.25 7.07
CA SER A 890 -46.38 -32.41 7.53
C SER A 890 -45.48 -33.42 8.24
N LEU A 891 -45.98 -33.98 9.34
CA LEU A 891 -45.20 -34.89 10.17
C LEU A 891 -44.98 -36.24 9.45
N ASP A 892 -43.74 -36.50 9.06
CA ASP A 892 -43.30 -37.80 8.52
C ASP A 892 -42.63 -38.63 9.64
N PRO A 893 -42.81 -39.96 9.66
CA PRO A 893 -42.20 -40.80 10.68
C PRO A 893 -40.67 -40.81 10.53
N PRO A 894 -39.88 -40.67 11.62
CA PRO A 894 -40.27 -40.63 13.04
C PRO A 894 -40.56 -39.23 13.67
N MET A 895 -41.64 -39.13 14.47
CA MET A 895 -42.13 -37.92 15.18
C MET A 895 -42.18 -38.08 16.72
N LEU A 896 -42.11 -36.98 17.47
CA LEU A 896 -42.13 -36.90 18.95
C LEU A 896 -43.25 -35.98 19.46
N HIS A 897 -43.94 -36.39 20.53
CA HIS A 897 -45.07 -35.67 21.16
C HIS A 897 -44.83 -35.41 22.65
N PHE A 898 -45.17 -34.21 23.13
CA PHE A 898 -45.09 -33.81 24.54
C PHE A 898 -46.46 -33.69 25.20
N LEU A 899 -46.58 -34.07 26.49
CA LEU A 899 -47.82 -33.96 27.29
C LEU A 899 -48.40 -32.54 27.42
N CYS A 900 -47.62 -31.50 27.09
CA CYS A 900 -48.13 -30.15 26.94
C CYS A 900 -48.97 -29.93 25.66
N GLY A 901 -49.09 -30.93 24.78
CA GLY A 901 -49.86 -30.87 23.53
C GLY A 901 -49.05 -30.55 22.26
N HIS A 902 -47.72 -30.45 22.34
CA HIS A 902 -46.84 -30.04 21.23
C HIS A 902 -46.10 -31.20 20.56
N SER A 903 -45.94 -31.13 19.24
CA SER A 903 -45.44 -32.25 18.39
C SER A 903 -44.41 -31.79 17.36
N PHE A 904 -43.39 -32.63 17.10
CA PHE A 904 -42.21 -32.28 16.31
C PHE A 904 -41.65 -33.49 15.51
N HIS A 905 -40.90 -33.26 14.41
CA HIS A 905 -40.08 -34.32 13.78
C HIS A 905 -38.83 -34.60 14.62
N ARG A 906 -38.37 -35.87 14.66
CA ARG A 906 -37.14 -36.22 15.40
C ARG A 906 -35.93 -35.42 14.89
N ARG A 907 -35.78 -35.25 13.58
CA ARG A 907 -34.68 -34.48 12.97
C ARG A 907 -34.69 -33.00 13.35
N CYS A 908 -35.86 -32.37 13.42
CA CYS A 908 -35.97 -30.96 13.78
C CYS A 908 -35.59 -30.70 15.25
N LEU A 909 -35.72 -31.69 16.13
CA LEU A 909 -35.23 -31.61 17.51
C LEU A 909 -33.73 -31.92 17.63
N THR A 910 -33.16 -32.74 16.73
CA THR A 910 -31.72 -33.11 16.77
C THR A 910 -30.81 -32.18 15.97
N SER A 911 -31.31 -31.47 14.96
CA SER A 911 -30.51 -30.49 14.18
C SER A 911 -30.35 -29.15 14.88
N SER A 912 -31.30 -28.77 15.75
CA SER A 912 -31.18 -27.56 16.58
C SER A 912 -30.10 -27.66 17.65
N SER A 913 -29.59 -28.86 17.93
CA SER A 913 -28.52 -29.08 18.92
C SER A 913 -27.10 -29.05 18.33
N SER A 914 -26.90 -28.95 16.99
CA SER A 914 -25.57 -29.16 16.37
C SER A 914 -25.05 -28.07 15.43
N SER A 915 -25.61 -26.85 15.36
CA SER A 915 -25.15 -25.80 14.43
C SER A 915 -24.81 -24.43 15.04
N SER A 916 -24.17 -24.40 16.20
CA SER A 916 -23.41 -23.22 16.66
C SER A 916 -22.12 -23.68 17.34
N GLY A 917 -21.03 -23.74 16.58
CA GLY A 917 -19.70 -24.17 17.03
C GLY A 917 -18.73 -23.04 17.38
N SER A 918 -17.58 -23.45 17.93
CA SER A 918 -16.32 -22.71 18.20
C SER A 918 -16.28 -21.83 19.46
N PHE A 919 -15.32 -21.86 20.38
CA PHE A 919 -14.14 -22.71 20.71
C PHE A 919 -13.69 -22.24 22.13
N GLY A 920 -13.22 -23.11 23.04
CA GLY A 920 -12.39 -22.68 24.19
C GLY A 920 -12.55 -23.33 25.58
N VAL A 921 -11.96 -24.52 25.77
CA VAL A 921 -11.20 -25.02 26.95
C VAL A 921 -11.86 -25.19 28.34
N GLY A 922 -12.01 -26.47 28.77
CA GLY A 922 -11.28 -27.00 29.95
C GLY A 922 -12.04 -27.48 31.21
N GLY A 923 -12.19 -28.81 31.33
CA GLY A 923 -12.33 -29.60 32.60
C GLY A 923 -13.77 -29.89 33.06
N GLY A 924 -14.36 -31.10 32.95
CA GLY A 924 -14.05 -32.38 33.61
C GLY A 924 -14.75 -32.43 34.98
N ARG A 925 -15.71 -33.31 35.35
CA ARG A 925 -16.05 -34.70 35.01
C ARG A 925 -17.54 -34.99 35.31
N ASP A 926 -18.15 -35.81 34.45
CA ASP A 926 -19.00 -36.98 34.70
C ASP A 926 -20.03 -36.98 35.86
N VAL A 927 -21.31 -36.74 35.53
CA VAL A 927 -22.46 -37.49 36.07
C VAL A 927 -23.49 -37.69 34.95
N GLU A 928 -24.03 -38.90 34.90
CA GLU A 928 -24.63 -39.61 33.78
C GLU A 928 -26.04 -39.14 33.37
N ALA A 929 -26.32 -39.32 32.07
CA ALA A 929 -27.57 -39.80 31.47
C ALA A 929 -28.92 -39.18 31.89
N ASP A 930 -29.35 -38.19 31.12
CA ASP A 930 -30.53 -38.30 30.25
C ASP A 930 -30.69 -36.95 29.55
N GLU A 931 -30.35 -36.85 28.26
CA GLU A 931 -30.81 -35.71 27.45
C GLU A 931 -32.33 -35.86 27.27
N SER A 932 -33.09 -35.56 28.33
CA SER A 932 -34.54 -35.52 28.32
C SER A 932 -34.94 -34.34 27.45
N VAL A 933 -35.15 -34.59 26.16
CA VAL A 933 -35.61 -33.60 25.19
C VAL A 933 -36.84 -32.91 25.79
N GLU A 934 -36.76 -31.62 26.12
CA GLU A 934 -37.89 -30.83 26.63
C GLU A 934 -38.66 -30.19 25.45
N CYS A 935 -39.93 -29.84 25.68
CA CYS A 935 -40.68 -29.07 24.70
C CYS A 935 -40.10 -27.65 24.59
N ALA A 936 -39.55 -27.30 23.43
CA ALA A 936 -38.94 -25.99 23.18
C ALA A 936 -39.84 -24.79 23.55
N VAL A 937 -41.17 -24.92 23.41
CA VAL A 937 -42.13 -23.83 23.70
C VAL A 937 -42.36 -23.63 25.19
N CYS A 938 -42.42 -24.72 25.97
CA CYS A 938 -42.77 -24.65 27.40
C CYS A 938 -41.54 -24.54 28.32
N SER A 939 -40.34 -24.74 27.77
CA SER A 939 -39.07 -24.68 28.49
C SER A 939 -38.93 -23.39 29.32
N GLY A 940 -39.23 -22.22 28.74
CA GLY A 940 -39.06 -20.93 29.42
C GLY A 940 -39.92 -20.73 30.67
N GLN A 941 -41.20 -21.10 30.63
CA GLN A 941 -42.09 -20.97 31.81
C GLN A 941 -41.74 -21.99 32.91
N ASN A 942 -41.32 -23.19 32.52
CA ASN A 942 -40.83 -24.16 33.50
C ASN A 942 -39.50 -23.71 34.12
N GLN A 943 -38.65 -23.02 33.36
CA GLN A 943 -37.42 -22.42 33.87
C GLN A 943 -37.72 -21.30 34.89
N THR A 944 -38.73 -20.45 34.70
CA THR A 944 -39.05 -19.39 35.68
C THR A 944 -39.59 -19.96 36.99
N VAL A 945 -40.47 -20.96 36.95
CA VAL A 945 -40.96 -21.63 38.17
C VAL A 945 -39.82 -22.37 38.88
N ARG A 946 -38.94 -23.06 38.12
CA ARG A 946 -37.73 -23.67 38.68
C ARG A 946 -36.80 -22.61 39.29
N ALA A 947 -36.68 -21.43 38.68
CA ALA A 947 -35.86 -20.33 39.20
C ALA A 947 -36.44 -19.75 40.49
N ILE A 948 -37.76 -19.56 40.61
CA ILE A 948 -38.41 -19.10 41.85
C ILE A 948 -38.21 -20.14 42.95
N ARG A 949 -38.40 -21.43 42.67
CA ARG A 949 -38.14 -22.48 43.65
C ARG A 949 -36.66 -22.54 44.06
N ARG A 950 -35.74 -22.39 43.10
CA ARG A 950 -34.30 -22.29 43.39
C ARG A 950 -34.00 -21.08 44.27
N ALA A 951 -34.56 -19.91 43.98
CA ALA A 951 -34.38 -18.71 44.79
C ALA A 951 -34.95 -18.87 46.20
N GLN A 952 -36.08 -19.58 46.35
CA GLN A 952 -36.63 -19.92 47.67
C GLN A 952 -35.70 -20.85 48.45
N VAL A 953 -35.19 -21.91 47.83
CA VAL A 953 -34.21 -22.83 48.44
C VAL A 953 -32.91 -22.09 48.78
N GLU A 954 -32.41 -21.26 47.88
CA GLU A 954 -31.21 -20.46 48.09
C GLU A 954 -31.40 -19.42 49.20
N SER A 955 -32.61 -18.86 49.34
CA SER A 955 -32.94 -17.98 50.46
C SER A 955 -33.10 -18.72 51.79
N ALA A 956 -33.42 -20.03 51.78
CA ALA A 956 -33.43 -20.87 52.98
C ALA A 956 -32.01 -21.08 53.52
N GLU A 957 -31.01 -21.09 52.64
CA GLU A 957 -29.61 -21.23 53.04
C GLU A 957 -29.01 -19.93 53.61
N ARG A 958 -29.62 -18.76 53.32
CA ARG A 958 -29.11 -17.45 53.74
C ARG A 958 -29.75 -16.92 55.02
N HIS A 959 -29.36 -17.49 56.16
CA HIS A 959 -29.78 -17.06 57.49
C HIS A 959 -29.35 -15.62 57.89
N ASP A 960 -28.31 -15.09 57.25
CA ASP A 960 -27.76 -13.77 57.61
C ASP A 960 -28.67 -12.61 57.18
N LEU A 961 -29.37 -12.75 56.05
CA LEU A 961 -30.35 -11.76 55.59
C LEU A 961 -31.56 -11.66 56.53
N PHE A 962 -31.96 -12.79 57.11
CA PHE A 962 -32.98 -12.82 58.14
C PHE A 962 -32.53 -12.06 59.41
N ARG A 963 -31.29 -12.26 59.85
CA ARG A 963 -30.74 -11.54 61.01
C ARG A 963 -30.61 -10.04 60.78
N GLU A 964 -30.22 -9.63 59.57
CA GLU A 964 -30.14 -8.21 59.23
C GLU A 964 -31.52 -7.53 59.25
N GLN A 965 -32.56 -8.22 58.75
CA GLN A 965 -33.93 -7.70 58.80
C GLN A 965 -34.48 -7.67 60.23
N LEU A 966 -34.13 -8.66 61.06
CA LEU A 966 -34.48 -8.63 62.48
C LEU A 966 -33.83 -7.44 63.21
N GLY A 967 -32.57 -7.13 62.89
CA GLY A 967 -31.83 -6.01 63.49
C GLY A 967 -32.34 -4.63 63.07
N ARG A 968 -32.98 -4.51 61.90
CA ARG A 968 -33.59 -3.25 61.42
C ARG A 968 -35.04 -3.08 61.83
N GLY A 969 -35.76 -4.16 62.14
CA GLY A 969 -37.15 -4.09 62.55
C GLY A 969 -37.30 -3.50 63.95
N LYS A 970 -38.11 -2.43 64.10
CA LYS A 970 -38.50 -1.91 65.43
C LYS A 970 -39.21 -2.99 66.26
N ASP A 971 -40.02 -3.83 65.58
CA ASP A 971 -40.65 -5.02 66.14
C ASP A 971 -40.07 -6.28 65.49
N GLY A 972 -39.08 -6.88 66.15
CA GLY A 972 -38.44 -8.11 65.65
C GLY A 972 -39.41 -9.27 65.44
N PHE A 973 -40.49 -9.35 66.21
CA PHE A 973 -41.50 -10.42 66.10
C PHE A 973 -42.26 -10.41 64.77
N ALA A 974 -42.57 -9.22 64.23
CA ALA A 974 -43.28 -9.10 62.96
C ALA A 974 -42.45 -9.69 61.80
N VAL A 975 -41.14 -9.40 61.79
CA VAL A 975 -40.19 -9.89 60.77
C VAL A 975 -40.12 -11.42 60.76
N VAL A 976 -40.12 -12.08 61.93
CA VAL A 976 -40.07 -13.55 62.00
C VAL A 976 -41.30 -14.20 61.35
N SER A 977 -42.49 -13.63 61.57
CA SER A 977 -43.74 -14.20 61.06
C SER A 977 -43.82 -14.18 59.52
N GLU A 978 -43.24 -13.16 58.87
CA GLU A 978 -43.25 -13.02 57.42
C GLU A 978 -42.36 -14.06 56.73
N TRP A 979 -41.17 -14.31 57.29
CA TRP A 979 -40.23 -15.30 56.77
C TRP A 979 -40.77 -16.73 56.86
N PHE A 980 -41.51 -17.04 57.93
CA PHE A 980 -42.20 -18.32 58.07
C PHE A 980 -43.26 -18.53 56.98
N GLY A 981 -44.06 -17.50 56.67
CA GLY A 981 -45.10 -17.57 55.63
C GLY A 981 -44.59 -17.85 54.22
N ARG A 982 -43.30 -17.56 53.92
CA ARG A 982 -42.68 -17.80 52.60
C ARG A 982 -42.20 -19.24 52.40
N GLY A 983 -42.33 -20.11 53.41
CA GLY A 983 -41.91 -21.52 53.34
C GLY A 983 -40.39 -21.73 53.40
N VAL A 984 -39.62 -20.67 53.65
CA VAL A 984 -38.15 -20.63 53.65
C VAL A 984 -37.54 -21.36 54.87
N LEU A 985 -38.33 -21.55 55.92
CA LEU A 985 -37.92 -22.23 57.16
C LEU A 985 -38.31 -23.72 57.20
N GLY A 986 -38.84 -24.28 56.11
CA GLY A 986 -39.14 -25.71 55.98
C GLY A 986 -37.96 -26.48 55.42
N GLY A 987 -37.15 -27.10 56.27
CA GLY A 987 -36.18 -28.11 55.84
C GLY A 987 -36.90 -29.36 55.34
N ASP A 988 -36.35 -30.01 54.31
CA ASP A 988 -36.84 -31.30 53.81
C ASP A 988 -37.00 -32.29 54.98
N VAL A 989 -38.23 -32.74 55.24
CA VAL A 989 -38.54 -33.94 56.04
C VAL A 989 -38.99 -35.04 55.09
#